data_AF-A0AA35SPG7-F1
#
_entry.id   AF-A0AA35SPG7-F1
#
_cell.length_a   1.000
_cell.length_b   1.000
_cell.length_c   1.000
_cell.angle_alpha   90.00
_cell.angle_beta   90.00
_cell.angle_gamma   90.00
#
_symmetry.space_group_name_H-M   'P 1'
#
loop_
_entity.id
_entity.type
_entity.pdbx_description
1 polymer ?
#
loop_
_entity_poly.entity_id
_entity_poly.type
_entity_poly.pdbx_seq_one_letter_code
_entity_poly.pdbx_strand_id
1 'polypeptide(L)'
;MNLKHLAEHVKSGCEAHIASFSPSKLTMKQIISRPLQSPPTVVEQKAAASIVKRLLHTSPPVTSSSSGSSTPAPVVKLTTDGTPLSLVRVSTPRVSSRNASRWTMSRRSSNMSAVRCIISGGAPDDQLQHEMAALTDMERQELLKAATPLHISAEETLAMKADLVLPWNKIRIMRRWMKAQGVKLASERSVRRLSQEMLGDNLAATEVPLSQPLRFGVDLKVSPLVYVPDLVGKILQLLEQNDSSGRLTWHNGLIPESEVWVKVAGDKGADTVKLVFQICNVPNPNSVQNTCVFAVFEGRDTVSNLHVALDRYIPQFEHLAATQWRGKEIRLFMSGDYEFLSRMYGISGAQGLHITLGVFYRLWILLETACHQLDLELATRTSPRPTDRKSFQHYSALVKQLAELNEKKTGLVELTSALNSGLADLAIQIPDAESHPLVQMLKEEALSSARKLDEIEREIKEVTANCNKGFPVHDGAFIRSLEQELGSMHVHREAYYGGTFTGNSAHRCLKAVNVDKICAVLPKVASERCPDMEEQAQAVANKYGRALLLFSKCHNLFNSSHYFDDAALSTLLCDIDAFVSYYRGTMGSTFIPKLHMLEDHVVPFIRQWRVGVGMLGEQGVEGIHARFNTLERTYSCMSNRVERLKCVVSEHWRQVCPANVALQPPVQKRTKRDKD
;
A
#
# COMPACT_ATOMS: atom_id res chain seq x y z
N MET A 1 -73.00 -71.15 67.42
CA MET A 1 -72.27 -71.50 66.19
C MET A 1 -70.79 -71.19 66.42
N ASN A 2 -69.92 -72.18 66.22
CA ASN A 2 -68.64 -72.31 66.91
C ASN A 2 -67.49 -71.60 66.16
N LEU A 3 -66.88 -70.59 66.78
CA LEU A 3 -65.80 -69.73 66.26
C LEU A 3 -64.53 -70.48 65.82
N LYS A 4 -64.36 -71.75 66.17
CA LYS A 4 -63.26 -72.59 65.69
C LYS A 4 -63.34 -72.93 64.19
N HIS A 5 -64.55 -73.04 63.63
CA HIS A 5 -64.71 -73.45 62.23
C HIS A 5 -64.43 -72.33 61.22
N LEU A 6 -64.49 -71.06 61.66
CA LEU A 6 -64.19 -69.89 60.82
C LEU A 6 -62.68 -69.64 60.69
N ALA A 7 -61.90 -69.99 61.72
CA ALA A 7 -60.44 -69.79 61.72
C ALA A 7 -59.70 -70.77 60.79
N GLU A 8 -60.17 -72.02 60.66
CA GLU A 8 -59.57 -73.02 59.77
C GLU A 8 -59.91 -72.77 58.29
N HIS A 9 -61.08 -72.19 57.99
CA HIS A 9 -61.48 -71.84 56.63
C HIS A 9 -60.72 -70.61 56.09
N VAL A 10 -60.41 -69.63 56.93
CA VAL A 10 -59.61 -68.47 56.54
C VAL A 10 -58.13 -68.86 56.32
N LYS A 11 -57.59 -69.80 57.10
CA LYS A 11 -56.20 -70.22 56.96
C LYS A 11 -55.95 -71.04 55.70
N SER A 12 -56.84 -71.99 55.36
CA SER A 12 -56.69 -72.78 54.12
C SER A 12 -56.98 -71.97 52.84
N GLY A 13 -57.90 -71.00 52.90
CA GLY A 13 -58.18 -70.10 51.78
C GLY A 13 -57.03 -69.13 51.45
N CYS A 14 -56.31 -68.65 52.47
CA CYS A 14 -55.15 -67.77 52.26
C CYS A 14 -53.91 -68.52 51.74
N GLU A 15 -53.66 -69.75 52.18
CA GLU A 15 -52.51 -70.54 51.71
C GLU A 15 -52.67 -70.97 50.24
N ALA A 16 -53.90 -71.26 49.79
CA ALA A 16 -54.20 -71.55 48.39
C ALA A 16 -54.13 -70.32 47.47
N HIS A 17 -54.45 -69.12 47.98
CA HIS A 17 -54.42 -67.88 47.17
C HIS A 17 -53.01 -67.27 47.03
N ILE A 18 -52.12 -67.52 48.01
CA ILE A 18 -50.72 -67.06 47.98
C ILE A 18 -49.87 -67.91 47.01
N ALA A 19 -50.23 -69.18 46.78
CA ALA A 19 -49.53 -70.05 45.83
C ALA A 19 -49.79 -69.68 44.35
N SER A 20 -50.90 -69.00 44.03
CA SER A 20 -51.27 -68.63 42.66
C SER A 20 -50.79 -67.24 42.20
N PHE A 21 -50.14 -66.46 43.06
CA PHE A 21 -49.57 -65.14 42.75
C PHE A 21 -48.10 -65.06 43.14
N SER A 22 -47.27 -65.92 42.55
CA SER A 22 -45.83 -65.70 42.51
C SER A 22 -45.45 -65.13 41.15
N PRO A 23 -45.48 -63.79 40.95
CA PRO A 23 -44.70 -63.21 39.87
C PRO A 23 -43.25 -63.52 40.25
N SER A 24 -42.61 -64.44 39.53
CA SER A 24 -41.22 -64.85 39.73
C SER A 24 -40.38 -63.63 40.11
N LYS A 25 -40.02 -63.53 41.39
CA LYS A 25 -39.19 -62.44 41.89
C LYS A 25 -37.82 -62.64 41.27
N LEU A 26 -37.60 -62.02 40.11
CA LEU A 26 -36.28 -61.92 39.49
C LEU A 26 -35.34 -61.34 40.54
N THR A 27 -34.38 -62.15 40.98
CA THR A 27 -33.34 -61.72 41.90
C THR A 27 -32.37 -60.80 41.17
N MET A 28 -31.72 -59.86 41.86
CA MET A 28 -30.74 -58.96 41.22
C MET A 28 -29.64 -59.73 40.49
N LYS A 29 -29.28 -60.92 40.98
CA LYS A 29 -28.33 -61.82 40.32
C LYS A 29 -28.83 -62.29 38.94
N GLN A 30 -30.11 -62.63 38.83
CA GLN A 30 -30.74 -63.03 37.56
C GLN A 30 -30.89 -61.86 36.57
N ILE A 31 -31.09 -60.64 37.08
CA ILE A 31 -31.15 -59.41 36.29
C ILE A 31 -29.76 -59.08 35.71
N ILE A 32 -28.70 -59.17 36.51
CA ILE A 32 -27.32 -58.86 36.10
C ILE A 32 -26.78 -59.92 35.12
N SER A 33 -27.22 -61.17 35.22
CA SER A 33 -26.74 -62.27 34.36
C SER A 33 -27.41 -62.36 32.98
N ARG A 34 -28.31 -61.43 32.63
CA ARG A 34 -29.02 -61.46 31.34
C ARG A 34 -28.17 -60.87 30.20
N PRO A 35 -28.31 -61.38 28.96
CA PRO A 35 -27.60 -60.83 27.80
C PRO A 35 -27.99 -59.37 27.51
N LEU A 36 -27.01 -58.51 27.26
CA LEU A 36 -27.18 -57.07 26.98
C LEU A 36 -28.08 -56.75 25.78
N GLN A 37 -28.29 -57.71 24.88
CA GLN A 37 -29.10 -57.56 23.66
C GLN A 37 -30.62 -57.71 23.91
N SER A 38 -31.02 -58.18 25.09
CA SER A 38 -32.44 -58.34 25.43
C SER A 38 -33.03 -57.04 26.00
N PRO A 39 -34.23 -56.60 25.55
CA PRO A 39 -34.83 -55.38 26.07
C PRO A 39 -35.17 -55.52 27.55
N PRO A 40 -34.90 -54.51 28.39
CA PRO A 40 -35.13 -54.60 29.82
C PRO A 40 -36.62 -54.74 30.11
N THR A 41 -36.97 -55.70 30.95
CA THR A 41 -38.32 -55.93 31.45
C THR A 41 -38.82 -54.76 32.30
N VAL A 42 -40.14 -54.65 32.49
CA VAL A 42 -40.75 -53.59 33.31
C VAL A 42 -40.19 -53.53 34.73
N VAL A 43 -39.83 -54.70 35.30
CA VAL A 43 -39.24 -54.80 36.64
C VAL A 43 -37.81 -54.25 36.67
N GLU A 44 -37.00 -54.59 35.66
CA GLU A 44 -35.63 -54.09 35.51
C GLU A 44 -35.62 -52.58 35.28
N GLN A 45 -36.52 -52.07 34.45
CA GLN A 45 -36.68 -50.62 34.23
C GLN A 45 -37.08 -49.88 35.51
N LYS A 46 -38.01 -50.43 36.32
CA LYS A 46 -38.43 -49.83 37.60
C LYS A 46 -37.30 -49.85 38.64
N ALA A 47 -36.54 -50.94 38.72
CA ALA A 47 -35.39 -51.07 39.61
C ALA A 47 -34.28 -50.09 39.20
N ALA A 48 -33.91 -50.07 37.92
CA ALA A 48 -32.94 -49.14 37.36
C ALA A 48 -33.36 -47.68 37.56
N ALA A 49 -34.62 -47.32 37.28
CA ALA A 49 -35.13 -45.97 37.49
C ALA A 49 -35.04 -45.54 38.96
N SER A 50 -35.32 -46.43 39.91
CA SER A 50 -35.22 -46.15 41.35
C SER A 50 -33.77 -45.93 41.80
N ILE A 51 -32.84 -46.75 41.28
CA ILE A 51 -31.40 -46.63 41.55
C ILE A 51 -30.85 -45.34 40.93
N VAL A 52 -31.13 -45.09 39.65
CA VAL A 52 -30.69 -43.87 38.94
C VAL A 52 -31.28 -42.62 39.59
N LYS A 53 -32.55 -42.63 40.01
CA LYS A 53 -33.18 -41.51 40.74
C LYS A 53 -32.49 -41.26 42.08
N ARG A 54 -32.14 -42.32 42.81
CA ARG A 54 -31.36 -42.22 44.06
C ARG A 54 -29.99 -41.62 43.79
N LEU A 55 -29.24 -42.16 42.82
CA LEU A 55 -27.92 -41.67 42.43
C LEU A 55 -27.94 -40.21 41.99
N LEU A 56 -28.92 -39.79 41.18
CA LEU A 56 -29.10 -38.39 40.76
C LEU A 56 -29.50 -37.45 41.90
N HIS A 57 -30.15 -37.95 42.96
CA HIS A 57 -30.48 -37.16 44.16
C HIS A 57 -29.33 -37.09 45.16
N THR A 58 -28.46 -38.10 45.22
CA THR A 58 -27.33 -38.14 46.15
C THR A 58 -26.01 -37.65 45.55
N SER A 59 -25.96 -37.40 44.23
CA SER A 59 -24.75 -36.90 43.57
C SER A 59 -24.51 -35.43 43.90
N PRO A 60 -23.29 -35.07 44.36
CA PRO A 60 -22.94 -33.67 44.58
C PRO A 60 -22.95 -32.91 43.24
N PRO A 61 -23.34 -31.62 43.23
CA PRO A 61 -23.21 -30.78 42.05
C PRO A 61 -21.74 -30.69 41.63
N VAL A 62 -21.46 -30.85 40.33
CA VAL A 62 -20.10 -30.70 39.78
C VAL A 62 -19.66 -29.24 39.93
N THR A 63 -18.78 -28.95 40.88
CA THR A 63 -18.16 -27.64 41.00
C THR A 63 -17.02 -27.53 39.99
N SER A 64 -17.22 -26.77 38.93
CA SER A 64 -16.10 -26.23 38.16
C SER A 64 -15.57 -25.00 38.88
N SER A 65 -14.31 -25.05 39.28
CA SER A 65 -13.57 -23.91 39.84
C SER A 65 -13.37 -22.83 38.77
N SER A 66 -14.32 -21.90 38.67
CA SER A 66 -14.08 -20.49 38.34
C SER A 66 -15.42 -19.79 38.06
N SER A 67 -15.78 -18.86 38.96
CA SER A 67 -16.63 -17.68 38.74
C SER A 67 -17.82 -17.77 37.77
N GLY A 68 -19.03 -17.74 38.35
CA GLY A 68 -20.25 -17.31 37.65
C GLY A 68 -21.39 -18.33 37.73
N SER A 69 -22.46 -17.94 38.42
CA SER A 69 -23.61 -18.78 38.78
C SER A 69 -24.16 -19.68 37.65
N SER A 70 -23.93 -20.98 37.77
CA SER A 70 -24.79 -21.99 37.17
C SER A 70 -24.98 -23.11 38.20
N THR A 71 -26.22 -23.50 38.44
CA THR A 71 -26.51 -24.66 39.30
C THR A 71 -26.07 -25.90 38.54
N PRO A 72 -25.05 -26.66 38.97
CA PRO A 72 -24.54 -27.77 38.18
C PRO A 72 -25.59 -28.88 38.10
N ALA A 73 -25.80 -29.43 36.90
CA ALA A 73 -26.60 -30.63 36.78
C ALA A 73 -25.90 -31.78 37.53
N PRO A 74 -26.61 -32.60 38.33
CA PRO A 74 -26.02 -33.77 38.95
C PRO A 74 -25.58 -34.75 37.85
N VAL A 75 -24.28 -35.06 37.83
CA VAL A 75 -23.67 -36.03 36.90
C VAL A 75 -23.34 -37.30 37.69
N VAL A 76 -23.88 -38.42 37.26
CA VAL A 76 -23.54 -39.74 37.83
C VAL A 76 -22.51 -40.38 36.92
N LYS A 77 -21.29 -40.59 37.42
CA LYS A 77 -20.28 -41.39 36.73
C LYS A 77 -20.48 -42.87 37.09
N LEU A 78 -20.73 -43.69 36.08
CA LEU A 78 -20.78 -45.13 36.19
C LEU A 78 -19.43 -45.70 35.79
N THR A 79 -18.81 -46.44 36.70
CA THR A 79 -17.65 -47.27 36.41
C THR A 79 -18.10 -48.49 35.62
N THR A 80 -17.59 -48.62 34.40
CA THR A 80 -17.77 -49.78 33.52
C THR A 80 -16.40 -50.41 33.29
N ASP A 81 -16.34 -51.65 32.80
CA ASP A 81 -15.07 -52.32 32.45
C ASP A 81 -14.42 -51.72 31.18
N GLY A 82 -14.92 -50.58 30.68
CA GLY A 82 -14.42 -49.83 29.53
C GLY A 82 -14.49 -48.32 29.77
N THR A 83 -14.93 -47.54 28.78
CA THR A 83 -15.01 -46.08 28.93
C THR A 83 -16.07 -45.68 29.98
N PRO A 84 -15.71 -44.87 30.98
CA PRO A 84 -16.65 -44.42 32.02
C PRO A 84 -17.87 -43.74 31.41
N LEU A 85 -19.07 -44.14 31.85
CA LEU A 85 -20.32 -43.54 31.37
C LEU A 85 -20.76 -42.41 32.32
N SER A 86 -21.08 -41.25 31.76
CA SER A 86 -21.65 -40.12 32.52
C SER A 86 -23.14 -39.98 32.23
N LEU A 87 -23.98 -40.15 33.25
CA LEU A 87 -25.41 -39.89 33.16
C LEU A 87 -25.71 -38.47 33.61
N VAL A 88 -26.40 -37.72 32.75
CA VAL A 88 -26.84 -36.35 33.03
C VAL A 88 -28.36 -36.28 33.00
N ARG A 89 -28.96 -35.64 34.00
CA ARG A 89 -30.41 -35.44 34.03
C ARG A 89 -30.85 -34.39 33.02
N VAL A 90 -31.55 -34.83 31.96
CA VAL A 90 -32.27 -33.94 31.03
C VAL A 90 -33.76 -33.97 31.36
N SER A 91 -34.31 -32.85 31.82
CA SER A 91 -35.75 -32.76 32.13
C SER A 91 -36.58 -32.51 30.88
N THR A 92 -37.61 -33.32 30.64
CA THR A 92 -38.57 -33.09 29.55
C THR A 92 -39.31 -31.76 29.75
N PRO A 93 -39.25 -30.83 28.78
CA PRO A 93 -39.90 -29.54 28.90
C PRO A 93 -41.43 -29.66 28.79
N ARG A 94 -42.17 -29.01 29.71
CA ARG A 94 -43.65 -28.95 29.64
C ARG A 94 -44.18 -27.94 28.62
N VAL A 95 -43.36 -26.97 28.23
CA VAL A 95 -43.69 -25.89 27.29
C VAL A 95 -42.50 -25.69 26.35
N SER A 96 -42.75 -25.43 25.06
CA SER A 96 -41.71 -25.15 24.08
C SER A 96 -40.88 -23.92 24.48
N SER A 97 -39.63 -23.82 24.02
CA SER A 97 -38.80 -22.66 24.34
C SER A 97 -39.34 -21.35 23.75
N ARG A 98 -40.12 -21.40 22.66
CA ARG A 98 -40.79 -20.21 22.08
C ARG A 98 -41.81 -19.57 23.03
N ASN A 99 -42.45 -20.37 23.88
CA ASN A 99 -43.52 -19.95 24.78
C ASN A 99 -43.08 -19.92 26.25
N ALA A 100 -41.79 -20.12 26.52
CA ALA A 100 -41.25 -20.17 27.88
C ALA A 100 -40.83 -18.79 28.39
N SER A 101 -40.87 -18.59 29.71
CA SER A 101 -40.37 -17.35 30.32
C SER A 101 -38.85 -17.20 30.12
N ARG A 102 -38.35 -15.95 30.11
CA ARG A 102 -36.90 -15.66 29.98
C ARG A 102 -36.04 -16.41 30.99
N TRP A 103 -36.52 -16.49 32.24
CA TRP A 103 -35.85 -17.26 33.30
C TRP A 103 -35.79 -18.76 32.97
N THR A 104 -36.90 -19.33 32.48
CA THR A 104 -36.94 -20.76 32.09
C THR A 104 -35.99 -21.04 30.93
N MET A 105 -35.95 -20.16 29.91
CA MET A 105 -35.01 -20.29 28.79
C MET A 105 -33.56 -20.18 29.24
N SER A 106 -33.23 -19.21 30.10
CA SER A 106 -31.90 -19.06 30.67
C SER A 106 -31.45 -20.32 31.42
N ARG A 107 -32.31 -20.89 32.27
CA ARG A 107 -32.03 -22.16 32.97
C ARG A 107 -31.81 -23.33 31.99
N ARG A 108 -32.58 -23.40 30.91
CA ARG A 108 -32.39 -24.44 29.87
C ARG A 108 -31.05 -24.26 29.16
N SER A 109 -30.67 -23.04 28.80
CA SER A 109 -29.38 -22.75 28.19
C SER A 109 -28.21 -23.10 29.11
N SER A 110 -28.32 -22.81 30.41
CA SER A 110 -27.32 -23.23 31.41
C SER A 110 -27.18 -24.75 31.50
N ASN A 111 -28.29 -25.49 31.50
CA ASN A 111 -28.25 -26.96 31.48
C ASN A 111 -27.60 -27.50 30.21
N MET A 112 -27.90 -26.89 29.05
CA MET A 112 -27.34 -27.29 27.77
C MET A 112 -25.83 -27.01 27.71
N SER A 113 -25.38 -25.88 28.27
CA SER A 113 -23.96 -25.55 28.43
C SER A 113 -23.24 -26.56 29.33
N ALA A 114 -23.86 -26.97 30.45
CA ALA A 114 -23.30 -28.00 31.33
C ALA A 114 -23.13 -29.35 30.62
N VAL A 115 -24.13 -29.78 29.83
CA VAL A 115 -24.01 -31.00 29.00
C VAL A 115 -22.89 -30.85 27.98
N ARG A 116 -22.79 -29.70 27.32
CA ARG A 116 -21.74 -29.43 26.33
C ARG A 116 -20.34 -29.50 26.96
N CYS A 117 -20.15 -28.95 28.16
CA CYS A 117 -18.91 -29.05 28.91
C CYS A 117 -18.51 -30.50 29.20
N ILE A 118 -19.47 -31.36 29.54
CA ILE A 118 -19.21 -32.78 29.81
C ILE A 118 -18.82 -33.53 28.53
N ILE A 119 -19.55 -33.33 27.44
CA ILE A 119 -19.31 -34.04 26.16
C ILE A 119 -18.01 -33.60 25.50
N SER A 120 -17.70 -32.31 25.56
CA SER A 120 -16.47 -31.73 25.01
C SER A 120 -15.22 -31.99 25.83
N GLY A 121 -15.33 -32.68 26.98
CA GLY A 121 -14.19 -32.88 27.87
C GLY A 121 -13.66 -31.60 28.52
N GLY A 122 -14.50 -30.58 28.68
CA GLY A 122 -14.13 -29.28 29.27
C GLY A 122 -13.91 -28.14 28.26
N ALA A 123 -14.15 -28.38 26.96
CA ALA A 123 -14.05 -27.38 25.89
C ALA A 123 -15.42 -27.04 25.25
N PRO A 124 -16.39 -26.49 26.02
CA PRO A 124 -17.75 -26.30 25.54
C PRO A 124 -17.84 -25.32 24.36
N ASP A 125 -16.93 -24.35 24.25
CA ASP A 125 -16.95 -23.34 23.20
C ASP A 125 -16.53 -23.91 21.84
N ASP A 126 -15.50 -24.78 21.81
CA ASP A 126 -15.06 -25.47 20.58
C ASP A 126 -16.17 -26.38 20.05
N GLN A 127 -16.84 -27.10 20.94
CA GLN A 127 -17.98 -27.95 20.58
C GLN A 127 -19.15 -27.12 20.05
N LEU A 128 -19.43 -25.94 20.64
CA LEU A 128 -20.45 -25.03 20.14
C LEU A 128 -20.09 -24.48 18.76
N GLN A 129 -18.82 -24.14 18.54
CA GLN A 129 -18.34 -23.68 17.23
C GLN A 129 -18.49 -24.76 16.17
N HIS A 130 -18.21 -26.03 16.50
CA HIS A 130 -18.43 -27.16 15.61
C HIS A 130 -19.93 -27.38 15.32
N GLU A 131 -20.80 -27.30 16.34
CA GLU A 131 -22.26 -27.35 16.16
C GLU A 131 -22.75 -26.24 15.20
N MET A 132 -22.23 -25.02 15.34
CA MET A 132 -22.56 -23.90 14.44
C MET A 132 -21.99 -24.09 13.02
N ALA A 133 -20.83 -24.73 12.88
CA ALA A 133 -20.22 -25.05 11.59
C ALA A 133 -21.00 -26.14 10.84
N ALA A 134 -21.63 -27.07 11.57
CA ALA A 134 -22.45 -28.13 10.99
C ALA A 134 -23.82 -27.67 10.46
N LEU A 135 -24.29 -26.48 10.88
CA LEU A 135 -25.51 -25.88 10.34
C LEU A 135 -25.36 -25.52 8.87
N THR A 136 -26.46 -25.60 8.12
CA THR A 136 -26.52 -25.07 6.76
C THR A 136 -26.37 -23.55 6.77
N ASP A 137 -25.93 -22.97 5.65
CA ASP A 137 -25.78 -21.51 5.55
C ASP A 137 -27.09 -20.76 5.78
N MET A 138 -28.23 -21.31 5.35
CA MET A 138 -29.56 -20.73 5.62
C MET A 138 -29.87 -20.70 7.11
N GLU A 139 -29.72 -21.83 7.81
CA GLU A 139 -30.00 -21.92 9.25
C GLU A 139 -29.06 -21.00 10.05
N ARG A 140 -27.78 -20.94 9.66
CA ARG A 140 -26.81 -20.03 10.28
C ARG A 140 -27.20 -18.57 10.09
N GLN A 141 -27.64 -18.18 8.90
CA GLN A 141 -28.11 -16.82 8.63
C GLN A 141 -29.38 -16.46 9.41
N GLU A 142 -30.35 -17.37 9.53
CA GLU A 142 -31.55 -17.13 10.33
C GLU A 142 -31.23 -16.93 11.82
N LEU A 143 -30.32 -17.76 12.36
CA LEU A 143 -29.84 -17.61 13.73
C LEU A 143 -29.10 -16.29 13.95
N LEU A 144 -28.23 -15.90 13.02
CA LEU A 144 -27.51 -14.62 13.10
C LEU A 144 -28.46 -13.41 13.03
N LYS A 145 -29.53 -13.49 12.23
CA LYS A 145 -30.58 -12.46 12.18
C LYS A 145 -31.38 -12.36 13.48
N ALA A 146 -31.58 -13.48 14.16
CA ALA A 146 -32.29 -13.55 15.45
C ALA A 146 -31.39 -13.21 16.66
N ALA A 147 -30.07 -13.24 16.48
CA ALA A 147 -29.09 -12.95 17.51
C ALA A 147 -28.97 -11.44 17.81
N THR A 148 -28.24 -11.12 18.88
CA THR A 148 -27.94 -9.72 19.22
C THR A 148 -27.10 -9.11 18.08
N PRO A 149 -27.42 -7.90 17.60
CA PRO A 149 -26.70 -7.32 16.48
C PRO A 149 -25.20 -7.20 16.75
N LEU A 150 -24.37 -7.63 15.80
CA LEU A 150 -22.93 -7.44 15.86
C LEU A 150 -22.63 -5.94 15.90
N HIS A 151 -21.82 -5.49 16.86
CA HIS A 151 -21.47 -4.08 16.98
C HIS A 151 -20.08 -3.81 16.42
N ILE A 152 -19.97 -2.83 15.54
CA ILE A 152 -18.69 -2.30 15.06
C ILE A 152 -18.44 -0.98 15.79
N SER A 153 -17.28 -0.88 16.44
CA SER A 153 -16.85 0.26 17.27
C SER A 153 -16.71 1.56 16.47
N ALA A 154 -16.50 2.68 17.16
CA ALA A 154 -16.33 3.98 16.49
C ALA A 154 -14.99 4.03 15.74
N GLU A 155 -13.98 3.41 16.31
CA GLU A 155 -12.62 3.25 15.83
C GLU A 155 -12.60 2.44 14.53
N GLU A 156 -13.18 1.22 14.55
CA GLU A 156 -13.29 0.39 13.35
C GLU A 156 -14.16 1.05 12.27
N THR A 157 -15.24 1.75 12.68
CA THR A 157 -16.08 2.49 11.72
C THR A 157 -15.30 3.64 11.06
N LEU A 158 -14.45 4.35 11.80
CA LEU A 158 -13.62 5.44 11.28
C LEU A 158 -12.50 4.90 10.38
N ALA A 159 -11.84 3.81 10.79
CA ALA A 159 -10.82 3.15 9.99
C ALA A 159 -11.39 2.65 8.65
N MET A 160 -12.53 1.95 8.69
CA MET A 160 -13.25 1.49 7.49
C MET A 160 -13.69 2.67 6.60
N LYS A 161 -14.18 3.77 7.19
CA LYS A 161 -14.52 4.98 6.44
C LYS A 161 -13.34 5.45 5.59
N ALA A 162 -12.20 5.63 6.25
CA ALA A 162 -11.02 6.24 5.69
C ALA A 162 -10.41 5.35 4.60
N ASP A 163 -10.30 4.06 4.89
CA ASP A 163 -9.74 3.07 3.96
C ASP A 163 -10.56 2.97 2.66
N LEU A 164 -11.90 2.92 2.79
CA LEU A 164 -12.82 2.84 1.65
C LEU A 164 -13.13 4.20 0.99
N VAL A 165 -12.53 5.30 1.46
CA VAL A 165 -12.75 6.66 0.93
C VAL A 165 -14.25 7.04 0.94
N LEU A 166 -14.98 6.67 1.99
CA LEU A 166 -16.43 6.89 2.05
C LEU A 166 -16.75 8.30 2.59
N PRO A 167 -17.44 9.16 1.83
CA PRO A 167 -17.99 10.39 2.38
C PRO A 167 -19.13 10.08 3.37
N TRP A 168 -19.42 11.03 4.26
CA TRP A 168 -20.35 10.83 5.38
C TRP A 168 -21.76 10.38 4.95
N ASN A 169 -22.26 10.88 3.81
CA ASN A 169 -23.54 10.45 3.24
C ASN A 169 -23.54 8.97 2.84
N LYS A 170 -22.44 8.47 2.26
CA LYS A 170 -22.28 7.05 1.90
C LYS A 170 -22.19 6.16 3.13
N ILE A 171 -21.55 6.62 4.21
CA ILE A 171 -21.59 5.92 5.51
C ILE A 171 -23.00 5.84 6.09
N ARG A 172 -23.82 6.89 5.99
CA ARG A 172 -25.22 6.81 6.45
C ARG A 172 -26.00 5.77 5.65
N ILE A 173 -25.77 5.68 4.35
CA ILE A 173 -26.36 4.64 3.49
C ILE A 173 -25.88 3.26 3.93
N MET A 174 -24.57 3.05 4.06
CA MET A 174 -23.97 1.79 4.48
C MET A 174 -24.47 1.33 5.85
N ARG A 175 -24.57 2.26 6.83
CA ARG A 175 -25.13 1.98 8.16
C ARG A 175 -26.57 1.45 8.08
N ARG A 176 -27.41 1.98 7.18
CA ARG A 176 -28.78 1.47 6.98
C ARG A 176 -28.78 0.05 6.43
N TRP A 177 -27.93 -0.22 5.43
CA TRP A 177 -27.77 -1.56 4.86
C TRP A 177 -27.25 -2.58 5.87
N MET A 178 -26.18 -2.25 6.60
CA MET A 178 -25.61 -3.12 7.63
C MET A 178 -26.58 -3.38 8.77
N LYS A 179 -27.34 -2.37 9.20
CA LYS A 179 -28.39 -2.52 10.22
C LYS A 179 -29.47 -3.51 9.79
N ALA A 180 -29.83 -3.52 8.50
CA ALA A 180 -30.80 -4.50 7.96
C ALA A 180 -30.26 -5.94 7.97
N GLN A 181 -28.94 -6.12 8.02
CA GLN A 181 -28.26 -7.42 8.13
C GLN A 181 -27.88 -7.78 9.57
N GLY A 182 -28.40 -7.07 10.58
CA GLY A 182 -28.08 -7.35 11.98
C GLY A 182 -26.70 -6.84 12.42
N VAL A 183 -26.07 -5.91 11.69
CA VAL A 183 -24.79 -5.28 12.07
C VAL A 183 -25.01 -3.81 12.40
N LYS A 184 -24.65 -3.40 13.61
CA LYS A 184 -24.78 -2.01 14.09
C LYS A 184 -23.44 -1.31 14.13
N LEU A 185 -23.27 -0.31 13.28
CA LEU A 185 -22.13 0.62 13.36
C LEU A 185 -22.33 1.65 14.47
N ALA A 186 -21.23 2.14 15.01
CA ALA A 186 -21.23 3.27 15.92
C ALA A 186 -21.96 4.51 15.33
N SER A 187 -22.48 5.33 16.24
CA SER A 187 -23.21 6.55 15.88
C SER A 187 -22.32 7.51 15.08
N GLU A 188 -22.91 8.27 14.16
CA GLU A 188 -22.09 9.25 13.42
C GLU A 188 -21.48 10.30 14.33
N ARG A 189 -22.18 10.69 15.41
CA ARG A 189 -21.69 11.63 16.39
C ARG A 189 -20.42 11.13 17.08
N SER A 190 -20.41 9.87 17.52
CA SER A 190 -19.23 9.27 18.16
C SER A 190 -18.06 9.14 17.18
N VAL A 191 -18.32 8.73 15.94
CA VAL A 191 -17.28 8.62 14.90
C VAL A 191 -16.71 9.99 14.51
N ARG A 192 -17.55 11.02 14.42
CA ARG A 192 -17.10 12.40 14.15
C ARG A 192 -16.29 12.98 15.30
N ARG A 193 -16.70 12.75 16.54
CA ARG A 193 -15.94 13.17 17.73
C ARG A 193 -14.54 12.54 17.73
N LEU A 194 -14.46 11.21 17.55
CA LEU A 194 -13.18 10.51 17.42
C LEU A 194 -12.34 11.08 16.26
N SER A 195 -12.97 11.37 15.13
CA SER A 195 -12.28 12.01 14.01
C SER A 195 -11.77 13.41 14.34
N GLN A 196 -12.46 14.19 15.17
CA GLN A 196 -12.01 15.52 15.57
C GLN A 196 -10.84 15.41 16.55
N GLU A 197 -10.92 14.51 17.53
CA GLU A 197 -9.83 14.22 18.47
C GLU A 197 -8.55 13.75 17.73
N MET A 198 -8.71 12.93 16.68
CA MET A 198 -7.60 12.45 15.85
C MET A 198 -6.93 13.55 15.02
N LEU A 199 -7.72 14.45 14.44
CA LEU A 199 -7.19 15.53 13.60
C LEU A 199 -6.66 16.69 14.43
N GLY A 200 -7.34 17.04 15.53
CA GLY A 200 -7.10 18.23 16.33
C GLY A 200 -7.28 19.53 15.52
N ASP A 201 -6.80 20.64 16.08
CA ASP A 201 -6.71 21.95 15.40
C ASP A 201 -5.44 22.08 14.54
N ASN A 202 -4.90 20.95 14.08
CA ASN A 202 -3.60 20.88 13.42
C ASN A 202 -3.64 21.24 11.93
N LEU A 203 -4.77 21.70 11.40
CA LEU A 203 -4.94 21.95 9.97
C LEU A 203 -5.62 23.30 9.70
N ALA A 204 -4.85 24.21 9.12
CA ALA A 204 -5.31 25.51 8.65
C ALA A 204 -5.47 25.51 7.13
N ALA A 205 -6.31 26.42 6.64
CA ALA A 205 -6.53 26.63 5.22
C ALA A 205 -6.73 28.12 4.95
N THR A 206 -6.13 28.62 3.88
CA THR A 206 -6.22 30.02 3.47
C THR A 206 -6.11 30.09 1.95
N GLU A 207 -6.43 31.25 1.38
CA GLU A 207 -6.06 31.59 0.02
C GLU A 207 -4.72 32.33 0.03
N VAL A 208 -3.88 32.07 -0.97
CA VAL A 208 -2.59 32.74 -1.17
C VAL A 208 -2.40 33.12 -2.65
N PRO A 209 -1.70 34.21 -2.96
CA PRO A 209 -1.33 34.53 -4.33
C PRO A 209 -0.19 33.59 -4.78
N LEU A 210 -0.43 32.82 -5.84
CA LEU A 210 0.59 31.96 -6.44
C LEU A 210 0.89 32.39 -7.87
N SER A 211 2.18 32.41 -8.21
CA SER A 211 2.68 32.64 -9.55
C SER A 211 2.28 31.50 -10.50
N GLN A 212 1.79 31.89 -11.68
CA GLN A 212 1.55 31.02 -12.81
C GLN A 212 2.38 31.54 -13.99
N PRO A 213 3.40 30.79 -14.45
CA PRO A 213 4.16 31.19 -15.62
C PRO A 213 3.24 31.16 -16.85
N LEU A 214 3.15 32.29 -17.52
CA LEU A 214 2.48 32.42 -18.81
C LEU A 214 3.47 32.14 -19.94
N ARG A 215 2.97 32.00 -21.16
CA ARG A 215 3.83 32.03 -22.37
C ARG A 215 4.62 33.34 -22.44
N PHE A 216 4.06 34.41 -21.88
CA PHE A 216 4.65 35.74 -21.79
C PHE A 216 4.44 36.31 -20.38
N GLY A 217 5.48 36.26 -19.53
CA GLY A 217 5.45 36.80 -18.16
C GLY A 217 4.83 35.86 -17.12
N VAL A 218 4.32 36.45 -16.04
CA VAL A 218 3.77 35.75 -14.86
C VAL A 218 2.42 36.36 -14.50
N ASP A 219 1.44 35.50 -14.19
CA ASP A 219 0.17 35.88 -13.59
C ASP A 219 0.12 35.46 -12.11
N LEU A 220 -0.56 36.24 -11.27
CA LEU A 220 -0.77 35.90 -9.87
C LEU A 220 -2.20 35.40 -9.68
N LYS A 221 -2.34 34.10 -9.40
CA LYS A 221 -3.62 33.45 -9.18
C LYS A 221 -3.83 33.19 -7.68
N VAL A 222 -4.92 33.73 -7.14
CA VAL A 222 -5.39 33.38 -5.80
C VAL A 222 -5.78 31.90 -5.77
N SER A 223 -5.07 31.13 -4.93
CA SER A 223 -5.14 29.68 -4.91
C SER A 223 -5.24 29.15 -3.47
N PRO A 224 -5.98 28.05 -3.23
CA PRO A 224 -6.03 27.42 -1.93
C PRO A 224 -4.67 26.91 -1.47
N LEU A 225 -4.35 27.15 -0.20
CA LEU A 225 -3.25 26.55 0.54
C LEU A 225 -3.81 25.94 1.82
N VAL A 226 -3.60 24.64 2.00
CA VAL A 226 -3.91 23.91 3.24
C VAL A 226 -2.61 23.48 3.86
N TYR A 227 -2.43 23.73 5.16
CA TYR A 227 -1.14 23.59 5.81
C TYR A 227 -1.28 23.28 7.31
N VAL A 228 -0.24 22.67 7.87
CA VAL A 228 -0.12 22.41 9.32
C VAL A 228 0.50 23.62 10.02
N PRO A 229 -0.16 24.25 10.99
CA PRO A 229 0.44 25.37 11.71
C PRO A 229 1.66 24.97 12.55
N ASP A 230 1.53 23.88 13.32
CA ASP A 230 2.58 23.31 14.19
C ASP A 230 3.03 21.94 13.66
N LEU A 231 4.04 21.95 12.80
CA LEU A 231 4.60 20.75 12.19
C LEU A 231 5.37 19.91 13.22
N VAL A 232 6.04 20.56 14.16
CA VAL A 232 6.82 19.88 15.22
C VAL A 232 5.90 19.05 16.10
N GLY A 233 4.85 19.68 16.64
CA GLY A 233 3.82 18.98 17.42
C GLY A 233 3.15 17.86 16.63
N LYS A 234 2.89 18.07 15.34
CA LYS A 234 2.32 17.04 14.47
C LYS A 234 3.21 15.81 14.30
N ILE A 235 4.53 16.01 14.10
CA ILE A 235 5.50 14.92 13.95
C ILE A 235 5.66 14.17 15.27
N LEU A 236 5.80 14.88 16.39
CA LEU A 236 5.90 14.28 17.73
C LEU A 236 4.64 13.48 18.09
N GLN A 237 3.45 14.00 17.76
CA GLN A 237 2.18 13.29 17.92
C GLN A 237 2.18 11.96 17.14
N LEU A 238 2.64 11.97 15.89
CA LEU A 238 2.69 10.74 15.07
C LEU A 238 3.75 9.75 15.56
N LEU A 239 4.87 10.22 16.12
CA LEU A 239 5.85 9.34 16.76
C LEU A 239 5.21 8.61 17.95
N GLU A 240 4.51 9.34 18.81
CA GLU A 240 3.82 8.76 19.98
C GLU A 240 2.71 7.77 19.56
N GLN A 241 1.98 8.07 18.49
CA GLN A 241 0.96 7.17 17.93
C GLN A 241 1.57 5.89 17.35
N ASN A 242 2.71 5.99 16.66
CA ASN A 242 3.40 4.81 16.14
C ASN A 242 4.01 3.97 17.26
N ASP A 243 4.55 4.59 18.30
CA ASP A 243 5.07 3.90 19.50
C ASP A 243 3.97 3.14 20.22
N SER A 244 2.87 3.83 20.53
CA SER A 244 1.68 3.23 21.19
C SER A 244 1.04 2.09 20.38
N SER A 245 1.22 2.10 19.06
CA SER A 245 0.73 1.06 18.16
C SER A 245 1.75 -0.06 17.91
N GLY A 246 2.94 -0.02 18.54
CA GLY A 246 4.01 -1.00 18.33
C GLY A 246 4.56 -1.03 16.89
N ARG A 247 4.45 0.09 16.15
CA ARG A 247 4.85 0.18 14.74
C ARG A 247 6.28 0.68 14.54
N LEU A 248 6.94 1.19 15.57
CA LEU A 248 8.30 1.70 15.44
C LEU A 248 9.31 0.57 15.24
N THR A 249 10.28 0.81 14.36
CA THR A 249 11.39 -0.12 14.09
C THR A 249 12.66 0.66 13.76
N TRP A 250 13.80 0.06 14.08
CA TRP A 250 15.13 0.54 13.70
C TRP A 250 15.75 -0.32 12.60
N HIS A 251 14.91 -1.11 11.90
CA HIS A 251 15.25 -1.97 10.77
C HIS A 251 16.50 -2.83 11.03
N ASN A 252 16.53 -3.48 12.20
CA ASN A 252 17.63 -4.35 12.66
C ASN A 252 18.99 -3.63 12.76
N GLY A 253 18.99 -2.40 13.29
CA GLY A 253 20.22 -1.61 13.49
C GLY A 253 20.63 -0.77 12.29
N LEU A 254 19.83 -0.75 11.22
CA LEU A 254 20.03 0.15 10.07
C LEU A 254 20.00 1.62 10.48
N ILE A 255 19.05 1.96 11.35
CA ILE A 255 18.99 3.27 11.99
C ILE A 255 19.58 3.10 13.40
N PRO A 256 20.47 3.99 13.87
CA PRO A 256 20.96 3.95 15.23
C PRO A 256 19.83 4.05 16.27
N GLU A 257 19.88 3.26 17.36
CA GLU A 257 18.85 3.28 18.41
C GLU A 257 18.69 4.64 19.11
N SER A 258 19.73 5.47 19.05
CA SER A 258 19.74 6.84 19.56
C SER A 258 19.04 7.85 18.64
N GLU A 259 18.60 7.44 17.45
CA GLU A 259 18.09 8.34 16.42
C GLU A 259 16.69 7.97 15.94
N VAL A 260 15.94 9.00 15.54
CA VAL A 260 14.72 8.91 14.77
C VAL A 260 14.93 9.70 13.49
N TRP A 261 14.74 9.05 12.36
CA TRP A 261 14.90 9.67 11.05
C TRP A 261 13.54 10.11 10.52
N VAL A 262 13.47 11.36 10.09
CA VAL A 262 12.29 11.95 9.46
C VAL A 262 12.70 12.54 8.13
N LYS A 263 11.98 12.16 7.09
CA LYS A 263 12.19 12.67 5.75
C LYS A 263 11.11 13.68 5.41
N VAL A 264 11.50 14.82 4.86
CA VAL A 264 10.63 15.86 4.33
C VAL A 264 10.78 15.84 2.82
N ALA A 265 9.67 15.87 2.09
CA ALA A 265 9.69 15.85 0.64
C ALA A 265 8.57 16.67 0.03
N GLY A 266 8.65 16.91 -1.27
CA GLY A 266 7.57 17.48 -2.05
C GLY A 266 7.57 16.97 -3.47
N ASP A 267 6.39 17.01 -4.09
CA ASP A 267 6.22 16.67 -5.49
C ASP A 267 4.97 17.36 -6.07
N LYS A 268 5.04 17.66 -7.36
CA LYS A 268 3.93 18.22 -8.13
C LYS A 268 3.20 17.12 -8.88
N GLY A 269 1.94 16.89 -8.50
CA GLY A 269 1.02 16.01 -9.21
C GLY A 269 -0.18 16.79 -9.75
N ALA A 270 -0.42 16.67 -11.06
CA ALA A 270 -1.46 17.42 -11.76
C ALA A 270 -1.39 18.93 -11.47
N ASP A 271 -2.44 19.50 -10.91
CA ASP A 271 -2.59 20.94 -10.61
C ASP A 271 -2.18 21.30 -9.18
N THR A 272 -1.54 20.39 -8.46
CA THR A 272 -1.27 20.55 -7.03
C THR A 272 0.13 20.13 -6.65
N VAL A 273 0.72 20.86 -5.72
CA VAL A 273 1.98 20.50 -5.07
C VAL A 273 1.64 19.97 -3.69
N LYS A 274 2.17 18.79 -3.34
CA LYS A 274 2.04 18.21 -2.01
C LYS A 274 3.41 18.20 -1.34
N LEU A 275 3.43 18.72 -0.12
CA LEU A 275 4.58 18.70 0.77
C LEU A 275 4.29 17.70 1.88
N VAL A 276 5.21 16.77 2.07
CA VAL A 276 5.02 15.58 2.90
C VAL A 276 6.16 15.39 3.88
N PHE A 277 5.88 14.67 4.95
CA PHE A 277 6.92 14.04 5.75
C PHE A 277 6.62 12.55 5.96
N GLN A 278 7.69 11.80 6.24
CA GLN A 278 7.67 10.38 6.53
C GLN A 278 8.59 10.11 7.72
N ILE A 279 8.08 9.39 8.72
CA ILE A 279 8.93 8.82 9.76
C ILE A 279 9.59 7.58 9.16
N CYS A 280 10.92 7.52 9.14
CA CYS A 280 11.65 6.40 8.55
C CYS A 280 11.70 5.18 9.48
N ASN A 281 11.54 5.37 10.79
CA ASN A 281 11.52 4.33 11.83
C ASN A 281 10.21 3.54 11.87
N VAL A 282 9.63 3.20 10.73
CA VAL A 282 8.43 2.34 10.60
C VAL A 282 8.64 1.35 9.46
N PRO A 283 7.94 0.19 9.45
CA PRO A 283 7.97 -0.72 8.31
C PRO A 283 7.54 -0.04 7.01
N ASN A 284 8.29 -0.25 5.93
CA ASN A 284 8.04 0.31 4.61
C ASN A 284 7.86 1.85 4.64
N PRO A 285 8.89 2.63 4.98
CA PRO A 285 8.77 4.07 5.20
C PRO A 285 8.27 4.83 3.95
N ASN A 286 8.55 4.32 2.76
CA ASN A 286 8.09 4.90 1.48
C ASN A 286 6.67 4.45 1.06
N SER A 287 5.92 3.79 1.94
CA SER A 287 4.51 3.45 1.68
C SER A 287 3.63 4.70 1.76
N VAL A 288 2.62 4.78 0.90
CA VAL A 288 1.56 5.81 0.93
C VAL A 288 0.80 5.85 2.27
N GLN A 289 0.83 4.78 3.06
CA GLN A 289 0.26 4.71 4.41
C GLN A 289 1.11 5.43 5.46
N ASN A 290 2.39 5.67 5.17
CA ASN A 290 3.34 6.34 6.05
C ASN A 290 3.69 7.76 5.56
N THR A 291 3.14 8.19 4.41
CA THR A 291 3.33 9.53 3.84
C THR A 291 2.31 10.53 4.38
N CYS A 292 2.70 11.42 5.29
CA CYS A 292 1.81 12.43 5.83
C CYS A 292 1.97 13.76 5.07
N VAL A 293 0.89 14.30 4.50
CA VAL A 293 0.91 15.62 3.85
C VAL A 293 0.79 16.70 4.93
N PHE A 294 1.74 17.64 4.97
CA PHE A 294 1.70 18.76 5.90
C PHE A 294 1.39 20.10 5.22
N ALA A 295 1.58 20.20 3.91
CA ALA A 295 1.09 21.33 3.15
C ALA A 295 0.70 20.91 1.73
N VAL A 296 -0.32 21.54 1.16
CA VAL A 296 -0.75 21.35 -0.22
C VAL A 296 -1.33 22.64 -0.77
N PHE A 297 -0.98 22.95 -2.00
CA PHE A 297 -1.54 24.09 -2.72
C PHE A 297 -1.84 23.76 -4.18
N GLU A 298 -2.78 24.49 -4.77
CA GLU A 298 -3.16 24.37 -6.18
C GLU A 298 -2.29 25.31 -7.04
N GLY A 299 -1.18 24.82 -7.59
CA GLY A 299 -0.22 25.62 -8.35
C GLY A 299 0.96 24.83 -8.88
N ARG A 300 1.93 25.53 -9.49
CA ARG A 300 3.23 24.95 -9.83
C ARG A 300 4.19 25.10 -8.65
N ASP A 301 5.13 24.19 -8.53
CA ASP A 301 6.20 24.17 -7.53
C ASP A 301 7.34 25.14 -7.88
N THR A 302 7.03 26.33 -8.42
CA THR A 302 8.05 27.37 -8.67
C THR A 302 8.71 27.82 -7.37
N VAL A 303 9.94 28.33 -7.44
CA VAL A 303 10.68 28.83 -6.27
C VAL A 303 9.84 29.82 -5.46
N SER A 304 9.20 30.77 -6.14
CA SER A 304 8.33 31.78 -5.53
C SER A 304 7.12 31.17 -4.81
N ASN A 305 6.47 30.16 -5.42
CA ASN A 305 5.33 29.49 -4.80
C ASN A 305 5.74 28.61 -3.61
N LEU A 306 6.92 28.00 -3.69
CA LEU A 306 7.51 27.24 -2.60
C LEU A 306 7.80 28.16 -1.41
N HIS A 307 8.34 29.36 -1.61
CA HIS A 307 8.51 30.35 -0.53
C HIS A 307 7.19 30.68 0.17
N VAL A 308 6.14 31.00 -0.60
CA VAL A 308 4.79 31.28 -0.05
C VAL A 308 4.26 30.11 0.80
N ALA A 309 4.54 28.87 0.39
CA ALA A 309 4.09 27.68 1.10
C ALA A 309 4.97 27.29 2.29
N LEU A 310 6.30 27.45 2.17
CA LEU A 310 7.29 26.79 3.04
C LEU A 310 8.01 27.69 4.03
N ASP A 311 8.08 29.01 3.82
CA ASP A 311 8.90 29.90 4.67
C ASP A 311 8.53 29.78 6.16
N ARG A 312 7.25 29.54 6.45
CA ARG A 312 6.73 29.32 7.83
C ARG A 312 7.33 28.10 8.54
N TYR A 313 7.91 27.16 7.81
CA TYR A 313 8.44 25.91 8.34
C TYR A 313 9.94 25.94 8.57
N ILE A 314 10.67 26.91 8.02
CA ILE A 314 12.12 27.05 8.22
C ILE A 314 12.48 27.03 9.73
N PRO A 315 11.92 27.91 10.59
CA PRO A 315 12.21 27.86 12.03
C PRO A 315 11.71 26.58 12.71
N GLN A 316 10.67 25.94 12.16
CA GLN A 316 10.15 24.68 12.70
C GLN A 316 11.06 23.50 12.39
N PHE A 317 11.70 23.48 11.21
CA PHE A 317 12.70 22.46 10.88
C PHE A 317 13.96 22.59 11.73
N GLU A 318 14.42 23.82 11.97
CA GLU A 318 15.53 24.09 12.90
C GLU A 318 15.17 23.63 14.33
N HIS A 319 13.97 23.98 14.80
CA HIS A 319 13.50 23.54 16.11
C HIS A 319 13.39 22.01 16.20
N LEU A 320 12.86 21.36 15.16
CA LEU A 320 12.71 19.91 15.11
C LEU A 320 14.06 19.19 15.10
N ALA A 321 15.05 19.70 14.35
CA ALA A 321 16.40 19.15 14.32
C ALA A 321 17.14 19.29 15.68
N ALA A 322 16.81 20.32 16.45
CA ALA A 322 17.32 20.51 17.82
C ALA A 322 16.52 19.74 18.89
N THR A 323 15.36 19.18 18.53
CA THR A 323 14.47 18.48 19.46
C THR A 323 14.87 17.02 19.63
N GLN A 324 14.62 16.48 20.82
CA GLN A 324 14.72 15.05 21.10
C GLN A 324 13.34 14.46 21.40
N TRP A 325 13.09 13.24 20.92
CA TRP A 325 11.91 12.47 21.28
C TRP A 325 12.33 11.28 22.15
N ARG A 326 11.90 11.27 23.43
CA ARG A 326 12.25 10.23 24.42
C ARG A 326 13.77 9.98 24.52
N GLY A 327 14.55 11.06 24.47
CA GLY A 327 16.02 11.01 24.50
C GLY A 327 16.70 10.60 23.19
N LYS A 328 15.93 10.46 22.09
CA LYS A 328 16.46 10.16 20.75
C LYS A 328 16.55 11.43 19.92
N GLU A 329 17.65 11.59 19.19
CA GLU A 329 17.85 12.72 18.28
C GLU A 329 16.99 12.57 17.03
N ILE A 330 16.39 13.67 16.55
CA ILE A 330 15.63 13.68 15.31
C ILE A 330 16.54 14.12 14.16
N ARG A 331 16.80 13.21 13.21
CA ARG A 331 17.55 13.49 11.98
C ARG A 331 16.59 13.83 10.85
N LEU A 332 16.79 14.99 10.23
CA LEU A 332 15.99 15.46 9.10
C LEU A 332 16.70 15.21 7.77
N PHE A 333 15.95 14.67 6.82
CA PHE A 333 16.40 14.43 5.46
C PHE A 333 15.48 15.12 4.46
N MET A 334 16.03 15.88 3.52
CA MET A 334 15.27 16.41 2.40
C MET A 334 15.24 15.39 1.26
N SER A 335 14.09 15.27 0.59
CA SER A 335 13.87 14.32 -0.49
C SER A 335 12.91 14.89 -1.53
N GLY A 336 12.94 14.33 -2.73
CA GLY A 336 12.09 14.71 -3.84
C GLY A 336 12.84 14.51 -5.14
N ASP A 337 12.19 14.84 -6.25
CA ASP A 337 12.84 14.72 -7.54
C ASP A 337 13.93 15.80 -7.65
N TYR A 338 14.79 15.65 -8.65
CA TYR A 338 15.90 16.58 -8.80
C TYR A 338 15.43 18.01 -9.08
N GLU A 339 14.28 18.16 -9.75
CA GLU A 339 13.73 19.46 -10.13
C GLU A 339 13.23 20.21 -8.89
N PHE A 340 12.39 19.56 -8.09
CA PHE A 340 11.90 20.01 -6.80
C PHE A 340 13.04 20.33 -5.84
N LEU A 341 14.02 19.43 -5.68
CA LEU A 341 15.17 19.68 -4.80
C LEU A 341 15.98 20.88 -5.27
N SER A 342 16.22 21.02 -6.58
CA SER A 342 16.95 22.17 -7.09
C SER A 342 16.21 23.48 -6.80
N ARG A 343 14.89 23.50 -6.95
CA ARG A 343 14.06 24.67 -6.58
C ARG A 343 14.10 24.96 -5.08
N MET A 344 14.03 23.94 -4.24
CA MET A 344 14.15 24.05 -2.78
C MET A 344 15.49 24.64 -2.34
N TYR A 345 16.58 24.31 -3.03
CA TYR A 345 17.93 24.81 -2.74
C TYR A 345 18.30 26.08 -3.53
N GLY A 346 17.39 26.63 -4.34
CA GLY A 346 17.68 27.81 -5.17
C GLY A 346 18.68 27.55 -6.30
N ILE A 347 18.84 26.30 -6.73
CA ILE A 347 19.73 25.88 -7.81
C ILE A 347 18.96 25.93 -9.15
N SER A 348 19.53 26.59 -10.15
CA SER A 348 18.95 26.69 -11.50
C SER A 348 19.43 25.55 -12.43
N GLY A 349 18.75 25.36 -13.57
CA GLY A 349 19.15 24.38 -14.60
C GLY A 349 18.67 22.95 -14.37
N ALA A 350 17.67 22.76 -13.50
CA ALA A 350 17.19 21.43 -13.16
C ALA A 350 16.34 20.83 -14.29
N GLN A 351 16.95 19.94 -15.07
CA GLN A 351 16.26 18.91 -15.83
C GLN A 351 16.90 17.59 -15.45
N GLY A 352 16.15 16.64 -14.89
CA GLY A 352 16.80 15.39 -14.53
C GLY A 352 15.92 14.32 -13.94
N LEU A 353 15.81 13.22 -14.67
CA LEU A 353 15.29 11.94 -14.21
C LEU A 353 16.08 11.42 -12.99
N HIS A 354 15.48 10.56 -12.17
CA HIS A 354 16.18 9.81 -11.12
C HIS A 354 17.46 9.12 -11.66
N ILE A 355 18.53 8.94 -10.86
CA ILE A 355 19.84 8.43 -11.32
C ILE A 355 19.70 7.20 -12.22
N THR A 356 18.91 6.20 -11.78
CA THR A 356 18.64 4.98 -12.55
C THR A 356 18.06 5.29 -13.93
N LEU A 357 16.99 6.10 -13.96
CA LEU A 357 16.26 6.40 -15.18
C LEU A 357 17.09 7.30 -16.10
N GLY A 358 17.81 8.29 -15.56
CA GLY A 358 18.66 9.19 -16.33
C GLY A 358 19.84 8.49 -16.99
N VAL A 359 20.56 7.63 -16.27
CA VAL A 359 21.68 6.87 -16.83
C VAL A 359 21.19 5.82 -17.84
N PHE A 360 20.12 5.08 -17.51
CA PHE A 360 19.53 4.12 -18.45
C PHE A 360 19.04 4.81 -19.73
N TYR A 361 18.29 5.90 -19.60
CA TYR A 361 17.78 6.66 -20.75
C TYR A 361 18.91 7.19 -21.62
N ARG A 362 20.01 7.67 -21.02
CA ARG A 362 21.21 8.08 -21.77
C ARG A 362 21.83 6.92 -22.54
N LEU A 363 22.01 5.77 -21.91
CA LEU A 363 22.54 4.57 -22.58
C LEU A 363 21.59 4.12 -23.71
N TRP A 364 20.27 4.21 -23.50
CA TRP A 364 19.27 3.88 -24.50
C TRP A 364 19.33 4.81 -25.71
N ILE A 365 19.36 6.13 -25.52
CA ILE A 365 19.51 7.09 -26.63
C ILE A 365 20.76 6.79 -27.45
N LEU A 366 21.87 6.48 -26.79
CA LEU A 366 23.12 6.16 -27.48
C LEU A 366 23.01 4.85 -28.27
N LEU A 367 22.29 3.85 -27.76
CA LEU A 367 22.00 2.60 -28.46
C LEU A 367 21.05 2.83 -29.64
N GLU A 368 19.96 3.57 -29.45
CA GLU A 368 18.99 3.93 -30.49
C GLU A 368 19.67 4.71 -31.62
N THR A 369 20.57 5.63 -31.29
CA THR A 369 21.39 6.36 -32.27
C THR A 369 22.30 5.42 -33.06
N ALA A 370 22.96 4.46 -32.39
CA ALA A 370 23.81 3.48 -33.06
C ALA A 370 23.02 2.51 -33.96
N CYS A 371 21.83 2.10 -33.52
CA CYS A 371 20.93 1.25 -34.31
C CYS A 371 20.38 1.99 -35.52
N HIS A 372 20.04 3.27 -35.35
CA HIS A 372 19.67 4.12 -36.47
C HIS A 372 20.82 4.24 -37.48
N GLN A 373 22.07 4.37 -37.03
CA GLN A 373 23.22 4.36 -37.93
C GLN A 373 23.36 3.02 -38.70
N LEU A 374 23.07 1.88 -38.06
CA LEU A 374 22.99 0.59 -38.75
C LEU A 374 21.84 0.55 -39.76
N ASP A 375 20.68 1.12 -39.44
CA ASP A 375 19.55 1.23 -40.39
C ASP A 375 19.90 2.08 -41.60
N LEU A 376 20.59 3.21 -41.37
CA LEU A 376 21.09 4.09 -42.42
C LEU A 376 22.11 3.39 -43.34
N GLU A 377 23.00 2.59 -42.77
CA GLU A 377 23.97 1.81 -43.52
C GLU A 377 23.32 0.65 -44.29
N LEU A 378 22.38 -0.05 -43.65
CA LEU A 378 21.58 -1.09 -44.29
C LEU A 378 20.83 -0.51 -45.50
N ALA A 379 20.20 0.66 -45.35
CA ALA A 379 19.55 1.36 -46.45
C ALA A 379 20.53 1.74 -47.57
N THR A 380 21.76 2.15 -47.22
CA THR A 380 22.80 2.49 -48.20
C THR A 380 23.27 1.26 -49.00
N ARG A 381 23.36 0.10 -48.34
CA ARG A 381 23.79 -1.17 -48.96
C ARG A 381 22.68 -1.83 -49.77
N THR A 382 21.42 -1.60 -49.40
CA THR A 382 20.25 -2.21 -50.05
C THR A 382 19.57 -1.30 -51.08
N SER A 383 19.88 0.01 -51.11
CA SER A 383 19.29 0.95 -52.07
C SER A 383 19.89 0.76 -53.49
N PRO A 384 19.04 0.52 -54.51
CA PRO A 384 19.49 0.20 -55.86
C PRO A 384 19.82 1.41 -56.77
N ARG A 385 19.73 2.67 -56.30
CA ARG A 385 19.86 3.86 -57.20
C ARG A 385 20.75 5.01 -56.66
N PRO A 386 21.58 5.66 -57.51
CA PRO A 386 22.46 6.78 -57.11
C PRO A 386 21.75 8.03 -56.58
N THR A 387 20.48 8.24 -56.94
CA THR A 387 19.64 9.34 -56.45
C THR A 387 19.38 9.25 -54.95
N ASP A 388 19.33 8.03 -54.40
CA ASP A 388 19.01 7.78 -52.99
C ASP A 388 20.21 8.09 -52.07
N ARG A 389 21.45 8.12 -52.61
CA ARG A 389 22.63 8.55 -51.85
C ARG A 389 22.69 10.07 -51.62
N LYS A 390 22.19 10.88 -52.56
CA LYS A 390 22.13 12.34 -52.39
C LYS A 390 21.03 12.76 -51.42
N SER A 391 19.87 12.10 -51.45
CA SER A 391 18.81 12.31 -50.46
C SER A 391 19.26 11.90 -49.05
N PHE A 392 20.07 10.86 -48.93
CA PHE A 392 20.67 10.41 -47.68
C PHE A 392 21.68 11.40 -47.07
N GLN A 393 22.60 11.96 -47.86
CA GLN A 393 23.53 13.00 -47.39
C GLN A 393 22.78 14.26 -46.93
N HIS A 394 21.71 14.62 -47.64
CA HIS A 394 20.81 15.71 -47.24
C HIS A 394 20.10 15.42 -45.91
N TYR A 395 19.59 14.20 -45.72
CA TYR A 395 19.00 13.76 -44.46
C TYR A 395 20.00 13.85 -43.29
N SER A 396 21.24 13.37 -43.47
CA SER A 396 22.28 13.44 -42.43
C SER A 396 22.60 14.89 -42.02
N ALA A 397 22.61 15.83 -42.97
CA ALA A 397 22.80 17.25 -42.67
C ALA A 397 21.63 17.84 -41.87
N LEU A 398 20.38 17.48 -42.20
CA LEU A 398 19.20 17.90 -41.45
C LEU A 398 19.20 17.38 -40.00
N VAL A 399 19.66 16.15 -39.77
CA VAL A 399 19.80 15.58 -38.42
C VAL A 399 20.81 16.38 -37.58
N LYS A 400 21.95 16.79 -38.17
CA LYS A 400 22.93 17.65 -37.49
C LYS A 400 22.34 19.02 -37.14
N GLN A 401 21.67 19.66 -38.10
CA GLN A 401 20.98 20.94 -37.88
C GLN A 401 19.94 20.81 -36.75
N LEU A 402 19.18 19.73 -36.71
CA LEU A 402 18.21 19.46 -35.66
C LEU A 402 18.86 19.35 -34.28
N ALA A 403 20.04 18.73 -34.17
CA ALA A 403 20.78 18.64 -32.91
C ALA A 403 21.22 20.03 -32.41
N GLU A 404 21.77 20.87 -33.29
CA GLU A 404 22.18 22.25 -32.95
C GLU A 404 21.00 23.13 -32.53
N LEU A 405 19.85 23.00 -33.21
CA LEU A 405 18.64 23.73 -32.85
C LEU A 405 18.09 23.31 -31.48
N ASN A 406 18.14 22.01 -31.16
CA ASN A 406 17.73 21.52 -29.84
C ASN A 406 18.66 22.01 -28.72
N GLU A 407 19.96 22.14 -28.97
CA GLU A 407 20.91 22.74 -28.01
C GLU A 407 20.58 24.21 -27.75
N LYS A 408 20.37 25.00 -28.81
CA LYS A 408 19.95 26.41 -28.69
C LYS A 408 18.61 26.56 -27.99
N LYS A 409 17.64 25.69 -28.29
CA LYS A 409 16.34 25.63 -27.62
C LYS A 409 16.52 25.44 -26.12
N THR A 410 17.37 24.49 -25.73
CA THR A 410 17.62 24.18 -24.30
C THR A 410 18.13 25.41 -23.56
N GLY A 411 19.14 26.11 -24.09
CA GLY A 411 19.65 27.33 -23.48
C GLY A 411 18.62 28.46 -23.37
N LEU A 412 17.77 28.66 -24.39
CA LEU A 412 16.69 29.66 -24.34
C LEU A 412 15.58 29.31 -23.35
N VAL A 413 15.24 28.02 -23.20
CA VAL A 413 14.27 27.57 -22.19
C VAL A 413 14.78 27.90 -20.78
N GLU A 414 16.05 27.63 -20.50
CA GLU A 414 16.67 27.95 -19.21
C GLU A 414 16.66 29.46 -18.92
N LEU A 415 17.05 30.28 -19.90
CA LEU A 415 17.02 31.73 -19.78
C LEU A 415 15.60 32.25 -19.53
N THR A 416 14.63 31.79 -20.32
CA THR A 416 13.21 32.20 -20.19
C THR A 416 12.65 31.80 -18.82
N SER A 417 13.00 30.61 -18.33
CA SER A 417 12.59 30.16 -16.99
C SER A 417 13.19 31.02 -15.89
N ALA A 418 14.47 31.39 -15.99
CA ALA A 418 15.14 32.25 -15.01
C ALA A 418 14.50 33.65 -14.97
N LEU A 419 14.23 34.26 -16.12
CA LEU A 419 13.58 35.57 -16.22
C LEU A 419 12.17 35.56 -15.62
N ASN A 420 11.37 34.53 -15.92
CA ASN A 420 10.03 34.38 -15.35
C ASN A 420 10.06 34.15 -13.83
N SER A 421 11.07 33.43 -13.31
CA SER A 421 11.23 33.28 -11.86
C SER A 421 11.50 34.63 -11.19
N GLY A 422 12.41 35.43 -11.73
CA GLY A 422 12.70 36.77 -11.20
C GLY A 422 11.49 37.70 -11.25
N LEU A 423 10.67 37.61 -12.31
CA LEU A 423 9.41 38.36 -12.40
C LEU A 423 8.41 37.97 -11.32
N ALA A 424 8.28 36.67 -11.04
CA ALA A 424 7.37 36.17 -10.00
C ALA A 424 7.79 36.68 -8.61
N ASP A 425 9.08 36.64 -8.29
CA ASP A 425 9.59 37.09 -7.00
C ASP A 425 9.33 38.59 -6.79
N LEU A 426 9.59 39.42 -7.82
CA LEU A 426 9.29 40.85 -7.77
C LEU A 426 7.79 41.14 -7.64
N ALA A 427 6.94 40.37 -8.33
CA ALA A 427 5.49 40.54 -8.27
C ALA A 427 4.91 40.22 -6.88
N ILE A 428 5.53 39.31 -6.13
CA ILE A 428 5.13 38.98 -4.76
C ILE A 428 5.63 40.04 -3.76
N GLN A 429 6.85 40.57 -3.97
CA GLN A 429 7.49 41.48 -3.02
C GLN A 429 7.06 42.95 -3.17
N ILE A 430 6.73 43.40 -4.38
CA ILE A 430 6.50 44.82 -4.68
C ILE A 430 4.99 45.11 -4.81
N PRO A 431 4.41 45.99 -3.96
CA PRO A 431 3.08 46.54 -4.19
C PRO A 431 3.06 47.35 -5.49
N ASP A 432 2.08 47.09 -6.38
CA ASP A 432 2.00 47.69 -7.73
C ASP A 432 3.19 47.37 -8.64
N ALA A 433 3.68 46.13 -8.58
CA ALA A 433 4.83 45.65 -9.38
C ALA A 433 4.75 45.96 -10.89
N GLU A 434 3.56 46.13 -11.45
CA GLU A 434 3.36 46.41 -12.88
C GLU A 434 4.00 47.73 -13.35
N SER A 435 4.05 48.74 -12.47
CA SER A 435 4.60 50.06 -12.78
C SER A 435 6.11 50.17 -12.50
N HIS A 436 6.73 49.12 -11.94
CA HIS A 436 8.13 49.14 -11.53
C HIS A 436 9.11 49.00 -12.72
N PRO A 437 10.11 49.89 -12.89
CA PRO A 437 11.01 49.87 -14.05
C PRO A 437 11.77 48.56 -14.26
N LEU A 438 12.23 47.92 -13.17
CA LEU A 438 12.91 46.60 -13.27
C LEU A 438 11.95 45.49 -13.73
N VAL A 439 10.67 45.55 -13.33
CA VAL A 439 9.68 44.57 -13.76
C VAL A 439 9.37 44.75 -15.24
N GLN A 440 9.28 45.99 -15.72
CA GLN A 440 9.10 46.27 -17.16
C GLN A 440 10.28 45.77 -17.99
N MET A 441 11.51 46.05 -17.57
CA MET A 441 12.73 45.56 -18.24
C MET A 441 12.77 44.02 -18.30
N LEU A 442 12.53 43.34 -17.18
CA LEU A 442 12.51 41.88 -17.13
C LEU A 442 11.37 41.29 -17.96
N LYS A 443 10.18 41.92 -17.97
CA LYS A 443 9.06 41.51 -18.82
C LYS A 443 9.44 41.60 -20.30
N GLU A 444 10.10 42.67 -20.73
CA GLU A 444 10.57 42.85 -22.11
C GLU A 444 11.61 41.79 -22.51
N GLU A 445 12.59 41.52 -21.66
CA GLU A 445 13.61 40.50 -21.94
C GLU A 445 13.00 39.08 -21.96
N ALA A 446 12.08 38.77 -21.03
CA ALA A 446 11.33 37.51 -21.04
C ALA A 446 10.52 37.35 -22.33
N LEU A 447 9.90 38.43 -22.81
CA LEU A 447 9.15 38.45 -24.07
C LEU A 447 10.06 38.24 -25.28
N SER A 448 11.23 38.88 -25.29
CA SER A 448 12.27 38.72 -26.32
C SER A 448 12.78 37.28 -26.40
N SER A 449 13.12 36.70 -25.25
CA SER A 449 13.57 35.30 -25.15
C SER A 449 12.47 34.32 -25.60
N ALA A 450 11.22 34.53 -25.17
CA ALA A 450 10.09 33.70 -25.58
C ALA A 450 9.82 33.74 -27.09
N ARG A 451 9.97 34.92 -27.74
CA ARG A 451 9.84 35.05 -29.20
C ARG A 451 10.92 34.27 -29.95
N LYS A 452 12.17 34.34 -29.47
CA LYS A 452 13.28 33.55 -30.05
C LYS A 452 13.03 32.04 -29.88
N LEU A 453 12.48 31.64 -28.74
CA LEU A 453 12.11 30.25 -28.49
C LEU A 453 11.04 29.76 -29.48
N ASP A 454 9.98 30.55 -29.71
CA ASP A 454 8.93 30.23 -30.69
C ASP A 454 9.50 30.08 -32.12
N GLU A 455 10.47 30.92 -32.50
CA GLU A 455 11.13 30.85 -33.80
C GLU A 455 11.95 29.56 -33.96
N ILE A 456 12.76 29.21 -32.95
CA ILE A 456 13.52 27.95 -32.94
C ILE A 456 12.58 26.74 -32.94
N GLU A 457 11.48 26.76 -32.17
CA GLU A 457 10.51 25.65 -32.18
C GLU A 457 9.86 25.46 -33.55
N ARG A 458 9.58 26.56 -34.26
CA ARG A 458 9.08 26.50 -35.64
C ARG A 458 10.13 25.91 -36.58
N GLU A 459 11.39 26.33 -36.47
CA GLU A 459 12.49 25.79 -37.28
C GLU A 459 12.72 24.29 -37.01
N ILE A 460 12.71 23.88 -35.74
CA ILE A 460 12.76 22.46 -35.33
C ILE A 460 11.63 21.67 -35.98
N LYS A 461 10.40 22.20 -35.96
CA LYS A 461 9.23 21.53 -36.56
C LYS A 461 9.40 21.37 -38.08
N GLU A 462 9.94 22.38 -38.76
CA GLU A 462 10.20 22.35 -40.20
C GLU A 462 11.31 21.35 -40.56
N VAL A 463 12.46 21.42 -39.87
CA VAL A 463 13.58 20.50 -40.06
C VAL A 463 13.14 19.06 -39.75
N THR A 464 12.39 18.83 -38.68
CA THR A 464 11.83 17.52 -38.33
C THR A 464 10.89 16.99 -39.42
N ALA A 465 10.00 17.85 -39.95
CA ALA A 465 9.11 17.46 -41.04
C ALA A 465 9.89 17.08 -42.31
N ASN A 466 11.02 17.73 -42.57
CA ASN A 466 11.89 17.40 -43.69
C ASN A 466 12.73 16.13 -43.43
N CYS A 467 13.18 15.88 -42.20
CA CYS A 467 13.78 14.60 -41.80
C CYS A 467 12.80 13.44 -42.02
N ASN A 468 11.55 13.60 -41.60
CA ASN A 468 10.51 12.57 -41.72
C ASN A 468 10.12 12.26 -43.18
N LYS A 469 10.43 13.14 -44.15
CA LYS A 469 10.25 12.85 -45.58
C LYS A 469 11.39 12.01 -46.17
N GLY A 470 12.53 11.92 -45.50
CA GLY A 470 13.73 11.20 -45.96
C GLY A 470 13.76 9.74 -45.49
N PHE A 471 14.09 9.51 -44.22
CA PHE A 471 14.11 8.19 -43.59
C PHE A 471 13.70 8.31 -42.11
N PRO A 472 12.45 8.03 -41.74
CA PRO A 472 12.00 8.16 -40.36
C PRO A 472 12.79 7.23 -39.43
N VAL A 473 13.26 7.73 -38.28
CA VAL A 473 14.06 6.96 -37.31
C VAL A 473 13.33 5.68 -36.89
N HIS A 474 12.01 5.75 -36.73
CA HIS A 474 11.17 4.62 -36.30
C HIS A 474 10.83 3.62 -37.41
N ASP A 475 11.19 3.91 -38.66
CA ASP A 475 10.99 3.00 -39.80
C ASP A 475 12.21 2.10 -40.06
N GLY A 476 13.31 2.28 -39.32
CA GLY A 476 14.46 1.39 -39.38
C GLY A 476 14.13 -0.06 -38.96
N ALA A 477 14.73 -1.05 -39.64
CA ALA A 477 14.56 -2.46 -39.31
C ALA A 477 15.13 -2.80 -37.92
N PHE A 478 16.27 -2.21 -37.54
CA PHE A 478 16.85 -2.39 -36.21
C PHE A 478 16.00 -1.73 -35.12
N ILE A 479 15.58 -0.46 -35.32
CA ILE A 479 14.73 0.26 -34.36
C ILE A 479 13.38 -0.42 -34.15
N ARG A 480 12.69 -0.85 -35.23
CA ARG A 480 11.40 -1.55 -35.10
C ARG A 480 11.53 -2.86 -34.33
N SER A 481 12.61 -3.60 -34.56
CA SER A 481 12.84 -4.86 -33.86
C SER A 481 13.16 -4.65 -32.38
N LEU A 482 13.88 -3.58 -32.03
CA LEU A 482 14.11 -3.18 -30.64
C LEU A 482 12.80 -2.81 -29.93
N GLU A 483 11.92 -2.07 -30.59
CA GLU A 483 10.60 -1.71 -30.05
C GLU A 483 9.70 -2.93 -29.85
N GLN A 484 9.74 -3.88 -30.80
CA GLN A 484 9.03 -5.14 -30.66
C GLN A 484 9.53 -5.94 -29.45
N GLU A 485 10.85 -5.98 -29.23
CA GLU A 485 11.44 -6.66 -28.08
C GLU A 485 11.05 -5.99 -26.75
N LEU A 486 11.04 -4.65 -26.70
CA LEU A 486 10.49 -3.90 -25.55
C LEU A 486 9.02 -4.26 -25.28
N GLY A 487 8.20 -4.33 -26.33
CA GLY A 487 6.80 -4.75 -26.24
C GLY A 487 6.64 -6.16 -25.65
N SER A 488 7.52 -7.09 -26.03
CA SER A 488 7.53 -8.46 -25.49
C SER A 488 7.80 -8.50 -23.97
N MET A 489 8.53 -7.50 -23.47
CA MET A 489 8.81 -7.31 -22.05
C MET A 489 7.76 -6.46 -21.33
N HIS A 490 6.64 -6.11 -21.98
CA HIS A 490 5.62 -5.18 -21.49
C HIS A 490 6.20 -3.82 -21.09
N VAL A 491 7.21 -3.35 -21.82
CA VAL A 491 7.79 -2.02 -21.68
C VAL A 491 7.22 -1.16 -22.81
N HIS A 492 6.50 -0.10 -22.43
CA HIS A 492 5.93 0.85 -23.37
C HIS A 492 6.54 2.23 -23.13
N ARG A 493 6.84 2.94 -24.22
CA ARG A 493 7.25 4.35 -24.16
C ARG A 493 6.00 5.20 -23.92
N GLU A 494 5.93 5.88 -22.78
CA GLU A 494 4.73 6.63 -22.39
C GLU A 494 4.75 8.03 -22.99
N ALA A 495 3.64 8.42 -23.64
CA ALA A 495 3.49 9.72 -24.30
C ALA A 495 3.59 10.91 -23.31
N TYR A 496 3.24 10.70 -22.03
CA TYR A 496 3.23 11.74 -21.00
C TYR A 496 4.63 12.26 -20.63
N TYR A 497 5.69 11.51 -20.95
CA TYR A 497 7.09 11.91 -20.71
C TYR A 497 7.85 12.20 -22.00
N GLY A 498 7.17 12.65 -23.05
CA GLY A 498 7.80 12.93 -24.35
C GLY A 498 8.24 11.65 -25.09
N GLY A 499 7.59 10.51 -24.84
CA GLY A 499 7.93 9.22 -25.44
C GLY A 499 9.06 8.47 -24.73
N THR A 500 9.17 8.58 -23.41
CA THR A 500 10.30 8.04 -22.63
C THR A 500 9.89 6.91 -21.67
N PHE A 501 10.87 6.39 -20.91
CA PHE A 501 10.72 5.26 -19.99
C PHE A 501 10.31 5.70 -18.58
N THR A 502 9.68 4.79 -17.83
CA THR A 502 9.46 4.97 -16.37
C THR A 502 10.56 4.26 -15.57
N GLY A 503 10.66 4.55 -14.27
CA GLY A 503 11.60 3.84 -13.38
C GLY A 503 11.41 2.32 -13.37
N ASN A 504 10.16 1.86 -13.46
CA ASN A 504 9.83 0.44 -13.58
C ASN A 504 10.30 -0.17 -14.91
N SER A 505 10.19 0.58 -16.01
CA SER A 505 10.72 0.16 -17.30
C SER A 505 12.24 0.02 -17.25
N ALA A 506 12.96 1.00 -16.69
CA ALA A 506 14.42 0.92 -16.53
C ALA A 506 14.83 -0.28 -15.67
N HIS A 507 14.19 -0.49 -14.51
CA HIS A 507 14.45 -1.63 -13.65
C HIS A 507 14.21 -2.97 -14.37
N ARG A 508 13.18 -3.05 -15.22
CA ARG A 508 12.90 -4.26 -16.00
C ARG A 508 13.97 -4.48 -17.08
N CYS A 509 14.35 -3.46 -17.83
CA CYS A 509 15.35 -3.56 -18.89
C CYS A 509 16.75 -3.89 -18.36
N LEU A 510 17.10 -3.45 -17.14
CA LEU A 510 18.41 -3.70 -16.53
C LEU A 510 18.58 -5.12 -15.97
N LYS A 511 17.57 -5.98 -16.00
CA LYS A 511 17.75 -7.41 -15.65
C LYS A 511 18.62 -8.09 -16.70
N ALA A 512 19.61 -8.87 -16.28
CA ALA A 512 20.58 -9.52 -17.19
C ALA A 512 19.91 -10.23 -18.37
N VAL A 513 18.90 -11.06 -18.09
CA VAL A 513 18.11 -11.78 -19.12
C VAL A 513 17.47 -10.84 -20.15
N ASN A 514 17.06 -9.64 -19.74
CA ASN A 514 16.42 -8.67 -20.63
C ASN A 514 17.47 -7.86 -21.40
N VAL A 515 18.63 -7.57 -20.80
CA VAL A 515 19.76 -6.98 -21.52
C VAL A 515 20.20 -7.90 -22.66
N ASP A 516 20.32 -9.21 -22.39
CA ASP A 516 20.69 -10.21 -23.40
C ASP A 516 19.69 -10.22 -24.56
N LYS A 517 18.38 -10.18 -24.25
CA LYS A 517 17.32 -10.09 -25.27
C LYS A 517 17.43 -8.83 -26.12
N ILE A 518 17.58 -7.67 -25.50
CA ILE A 518 17.73 -6.38 -26.19
C ILE A 518 18.93 -6.42 -27.14
N CYS A 519 20.06 -6.94 -26.68
CA CYS A 519 21.29 -6.99 -27.46
C CYS A 519 21.25 -8.04 -28.58
N ALA A 520 20.55 -9.16 -28.38
CA ALA A 520 20.42 -10.23 -29.38
C ALA A 520 19.61 -9.80 -30.63
N VAL A 521 18.80 -8.73 -30.51
CA VAL A 521 18.03 -8.18 -31.64
C VAL A 521 18.94 -7.76 -32.79
N LEU A 522 20.06 -7.09 -32.49
CA LEU A 522 20.93 -6.48 -33.50
C LEU A 522 21.58 -7.51 -34.44
N PRO A 523 22.37 -8.49 -33.96
CA PRO A 523 22.98 -9.49 -34.83
C PRO A 523 21.92 -10.31 -35.58
N LYS A 524 20.77 -10.60 -34.94
CA LYS A 524 19.65 -11.29 -35.60
C LYS A 524 19.14 -10.51 -36.81
N VAL A 525 18.82 -9.22 -36.66
CA VAL A 525 18.34 -8.37 -37.76
C VAL A 525 19.39 -8.27 -38.87
N ALA A 526 20.67 -8.14 -38.51
CA ALA A 526 21.75 -8.11 -39.49
C ALA A 526 21.83 -9.43 -40.28
N SER A 527 21.84 -10.58 -39.61
CA SER A 527 21.88 -11.90 -40.28
C SER A 527 20.71 -12.13 -41.24
N GLU A 528 19.51 -11.64 -40.89
CA GLU A 528 18.29 -11.78 -41.70
C GLU A 528 18.23 -10.83 -42.90
N ARG A 529 18.89 -9.65 -42.81
CA ARG A 529 18.74 -8.56 -43.79
C ARG A 529 19.99 -8.28 -44.61
N CYS A 530 21.17 -8.36 -44.00
CA CYS A 530 22.47 -8.12 -44.62
C CYS A 530 23.58 -8.79 -43.78
N PRO A 531 23.93 -10.07 -44.05
CA PRO A 531 24.93 -10.81 -43.28
C PRO A 531 26.29 -10.11 -43.17
N ASP A 532 26.69 -9.33 -44.17
CA ASP A 532 27.93 -8.53 -44.17
C ASP A 532 27.96 -7.42 -43.09
N MET A 533 26.84 -7.17 -42.40
CA MET A 533 26.75 -6.24 -41.28
C MET A 533 26.72 -6.94 -39.92
N GLU A 534 26.75 -8.27 -39.88
CA GLU A 534 26.58 -9.04 -38.65
C GLU A 534 27.68 -8.75 -37.63
N GLU A 535 28.95 -8.70 -38.05
CA GLU A 535 30.07 -8.36 -37.18
C GLU A 535 29.93 -6.95 -36.58
N GLN A 536 29.52 -5.99 -37.40
CA GLN A 536 29.31 -4.60 -36.95
C GLN A 536 28.11 -4.48 -35.99
N ALA A 537 27.01 -5.16 -36.29
CA ALA A 537 25.84 -5.20 -35.42
C ALA A 537 26.14 -5.91 -34.09
N GLN A 538 26.94 -6.98 -34.12
CA GLN A 538 27.43 -7.68 -32.94
C GLN A 538 28.37 -6.79 -32.10
N ALA A 539 29.23 -6.00 -32.74
CA ALA A 539 30.09 -5.05 -32.05
C ALA A 539 29.27 -3.97 -31.30
N VAL A 540 28.20 -3.45 -31.93
CA VAL A 540 27.24 -2.53 -31.28
C VAL A 540 26.53 -3.24 -30.12
N ALA A 541 26.00 -4.44 -30.33
CA ALA A 541 25.34 -5.24 -29.29
C ALA A 541 26.23 -5.45 -28.06
N ASN A 542 27.49 -5.88 -28.28
CA ASN A 542 28.47 -6.11 -27.22
C ASN A 542 28.81 -4.82 -26.48
N LYS A 543 29.01 -3.72 -27.21
CA LYS A 543 29.37 -2.40 -26.65
C LYS A 543 28.31 -1.93 -25.65
N TYR A 544 27.04 -1.92 -26.05
CA TYR A 544 25.95 -1.41 -25.22
C TYR A 544 25.46 -2.44 -24.19
N GLY A 545 25.48 -3.73 -24.52
CA GLY A 545 25.18 -4.81 -23.58
C GLY A 545 26.11 -4.80 -22.37
N ARG A 546 27.42 -4.66 -22.61
CA ARG A 546 28.41 -4.51 -21.52
C ARG A 546 28.13 -3.28 -20.67
N ALA A 547 27.79 -2.14 -21.27
CA ALA A 547 27.47 -0.92 -20.53
C ALA A 547 26.25 -1.10 -19.61
N LEU A 548 25.16 -1.68 -20.15
CA LEU A 548 23.94 -1.95 -19.42
C LEU A 548 24.15 -2.95 -18.29
N LEU A 549 24.96 -4.00 -18.51
CA LEU A 549 25.29 -4.98 -17.46
C LEU A 549 26.15 -4.38 -16.35
N LEU A 550 27.17 -3.57 -16.68
CA LEU A 550 27.98 -2.86 -15.68
C LEU A 550 27.11 -1.90 -14.86
N PHE A 551 26.24 -1.15 -15.51
CA PHE A 551 25.31 -0.26 -14.80
C PHE A 551 24.28 -1.02 -13.96
N SER A 552 23.80 -2.18 -14.44
CA SER A 552 22.87 -3.04 -13.70
C SER A 552 23.44 -3.48 -12.36
N LYS A 553 24.74 -3.83 -12.30
CA LYS A 553 25.42 -4.15 -11.03
C LYS A 553 25.36 -3.01 -10.04
N CYS A 554 25.68 -1.79 -10.49
CA CYS A 554 25.56 -0.58 -9.68
C CYS A 554 24.12 -0.40 -9.18
N HIS A 555 23.15 -0.42 -10.09
CA HIS A 555 21.72 -0.20 -9.82
C HIS A 555 21.18 -1.16 -8.77
N ASN A 556 21.49 -2.45 -8.88
CA ASN A 556 20.97 -3.47 -7.97
C ASN A 556 21.42 -3.25 -6.51
N LEU A 557 22.62 -2.71 -6.32
CA LEU A 557 23.14 -2.39 -5.01
C LEU A 557 22.54 -1.07 -4.48
N PHE A 558 22.83 0.07 -5.11
CA PHE A 558 22.51 1.38 -4.52
C PHE A 558 21.00 1.66 -4.40
N ASN A 559 20.17 1.01 -5.23
CA ASN A 559 18.72 1.16 -5.17
C ASN A 559 18.06 0.28 -4.10
N SER A 560 18.84 -0.48 -3.33
CA SER A 560 18.33 -1.29 -2.23
C SER A 560 17.93 -0.46 -1.01
N SER A 561 17.08 -1.02 -0.15
CA SER A 561 16.71 -0.47 1.15
C SER A 561 17.39 -1.19 2.31
N HIS A 562 18.49 -1.90 2.05
CA HIS A 562 19.19 -2.72 3.03
C HIS A 562 20.37 -1.98 3.66
N TYR A 563 20.86 -2.52 4.77
CA TYR A 563 22.10 -2.06 5.40
C TYR A 563 23.30 -2.29 4.48
N PHE A 564 24.17 -1.29 4.37
CA PHE A 564 25.43 -1.39 3.67
C PHE A 564 26.58 -1.60 4.64
N ASP A 565 27.05 -2.84 4.72
CA ASP A 565 28.34 -3.13 5.35
C ASP A 565 29.50 -2.65 4.47
N ASP A 566 30.72 -2.68 5.02
CA ASP A 566 31.91 -2.22 4.33
C ASP A 566 32.25 -3.06 3.08
N ALA A 567 31.84 -4.34 3.05
CA ALA A 567 32.03 -5.22 1.91
C ALA A 567 31.11 -4.85 0.74
N ALA A 568 29.84 -4.60 1.01
CA ALA A 568 28.86 -4.12 0.05
C ALA A 568 29.25 -2.73 -0.49
N LEU A 569 29.74 -1.85 0.38
CA LEU A 569 30.23 -0.53 -0.02
C LEU A 569 31.44 -0.62 -0.95
N SER A 570 32.39 -1.51 -0.64
CA SER A 570 33.58 -1.76 -1.48
C SER A 570 33.18 -2.34 -2.84
N THR A 571 32.21 -3.26 -2.85
CA THR A 571 31.67 -3.83 -4.09
C THR A 571 31.02 -2.76 -4.97
N LEU A 572 30.18 -1.91 -4.37
CA LEU A 572 29.52 -0.82 -5.08
C LEU A 572 30.53 0.16 -5.69
N LEU A 573 31.58 0.51 -4.93
CA LEU A 573 32.69 1.34 -5.44
C LEU A 573 33.34 0.72 -6.68
N CYS A 574 33.76 -0.55 -6.60
CA CYS A 574 34.37 -1.23 -7.72
C CYS A 574 33.43 -1.33 -8.94
N ASP A 575 32.14 -1.55 -8.73
CA ASP A 575 31.15 -1.60 -9.80
C ASP A 575 30.96 -0.23 -10.48
N ILE A 576 30.89 0.85 -9.70
CA ILE A 576 30.80 2.24 -10.20
C ILE A 576 32.07 2.58 -10.99
N ASP A 577 33.25 2.31 -10.45
CA ASP A 577 34.54 2.57 -11.12
C ASP A 577 34.63 1.83 -12.45
N ALA A 578 34.24 0.55 -12.46
CA ALA A 578 34.22 -0.27 -13.67
C ALA A 578 33.25 0.27 -14.72
N PHE A 579 32.04 0.66 -14.31
CA PHE A 579 31.05 1.26 -15.22
C PHE A 579 31.50 2.60 -15.77
N VAL A 580 31.96 3.52 -14.91
CA VAL A 580 32.35 4.88 -15.30
C VAL A 580 33.60 4.88 -16.17
N SER A 581 34.61 4.05 -15.83
CA SER A 581 35.81 3.87 -16.66
C SER A 581 35.46 3.36 -18.05
N TYR A 582 34.56 2.38 -18.14
CA TYR A 582 34.06 1.87 -19.41
C TYR A 582 33.28 2.94 -20.19
N TYR A 583 32.40 3.69 -19.50
CA TYR A 583 31.61 4.76 -20.12
C TYR A 583 32.50 5.83 -20.75
N ARG A 584 33.47 6.37 -20.00
CA ARG A 584 34.40 7.40 -20.50
C ARG A 584 35.28 6.87 -21.63
N GLY A 585 35.81 5.66 -21.50
CA GLY A 585 36.71 5.07 -22.49
C GLY A 585 36.03 4.62 -23.78
N THR A 586 34.74 4.25 -23.75
CA THR A 586 34.07 3.59 -24.88
C THR A 586 32.89 4.38 -25.48
N MET A 587 32.20 5.23 -24.70
CA MET A 587 30.99 5.92 -25.18
C MET A 587 31.26 7.26 -25.85
N GLY A 588 32.41 7.92 -25.58
CA GLY A 588 32.80 9.19 -26.22
C GLY A 588 31.75 10.30 -26.10
N SER A 589 30.95 10.29 -25.03
CA SER A 589 29.74 11.09 -24.89
C SER A 589 29.77 11.95 -23.63
N THR A 590 29.02 13.06 -23.62
CA THR A 590 28.95 14.00 -22.49
C THR A 590 28.60 13.30 -21.18
N PHE A 591 29.33 13.64 -20.12
CA PHE A 591 29.11 13.13 -18.78
C PHE A 591 27.96 13.90 -18.12
N ILE A 592 26.77 13.31 -18.10
CA ILE A 592 25.56 13.97 -17.59
C ILE A 592 25.57 14.09 -16.06
N PRO A 593 24.83 15.05 -15.46
CA PRO A 593 24.78 15.22 -14.00
C PRO A 593 24.47 13.95 -13.21
N LYS A 594 23.65 13.03 -13.76
CA LYS A 594 23.30 11.76 -13.11
C LYS A 594 24.46 10.77 -13.03
N LEU A 595 25.39 10.82 -13.99
CA LEU A 595 26.63 10.05 -13.92
C LEU A 595 27.58 10.62 -12.87
N HIS A 596 27.66 11.95 -12.76
CA HIS A 596 28.39 12.63 -11.68
C HIS A 596 27.82 12.31 -10.30
N MET A 597 26.50 12.35 -10.13
CA MET A 597 25.85 11.91 -8.89
C MET A 597 26.20 10.46 -8.54
N LEU A 598 26.18 9.56 -9.52
CA LEU A 598 26.51 8.15 -9.33
C LEU A 598 27.97 7.97 -8.87
N GLU A 599 28.91 8.63 -9.55
CA GLU A 599 30.34 8.49 -9.27
C GLU A 599 30.77 9.16 -7.96
N ASP A 600 30.41 10.43 -7.79
CA ASP A 600 31.03 11.27 -6.76
C ASP A 600 30.19 11.35 -5.48
N HIS A 601 28.89 11.04 -5.53
CA HIS A 601 27.98 11.35 -4.41
C HIS A 601 27.28 10.12 -3.81
N VAL A 602 26.99 9.08 -4.59
CA VAL A 602 26.30 7.87 -4.09
C VAL A 602 27.14 7.18 -3.00
N VAL A 603 28.43 6.97 -3.22
CA VAL A 603 29.27 6.28 -2.23
C VAL A 603 29.47 7.09 -0.96
N PRO A 604 29.82 8.40 -1.00
CA PRO A 604 29.90 9.20 0.23
C PRO A 604 28.59 9.20 1.02
N PHE A 605 27.44 9.29 0.34
CA PHE A 605 26.13 9.22 0.98
C PHE A 605 25.92 7.87 1.69
N ILE A 606 26.15 6.75 1.01
CA ILE A 606 25.96 5.42 1.60
C ILE A 606 26.98 5.17 2.74
N ARG A 607 28.21 5.69 2.61
CA ARG A 607 29.22 5.60 3.68
C ARG A 607 28.76 6.32 4.94
N GLN A 608 28.18 7.51 4.79
CA GLN A 608 27.70 8.32 5.91
C GLN A 608 26.48 7.69 6.59
N TRP A 609 25.50 7.24 5.82
CA TRP A 609 24.19 6.84 6.36
C TRP A 609 23.96 5.33 6.41
N ARG A 610 24.84 4.52 5.81
CA ARG A 610 24.76 3.04 5.77
C ARG A 610 23.46 2.49 5.18
N VAL A 611 22.72 3.30 4.44
CA VAL A 611 21.48 2.96 3.76
C VAL A 611 21.60 3.22 2.27
N GLY A 612 20.96 2.39 1.45
CA GLY A 612 20.82 2.67 0.03
C GLY A 612 19.90 3.86 -0.24
N VAL A 613 20.03 4.44 -1.44
CA VAL A 613 19.29 5.64 -1.87
C VAL A 613 17.78 5.36 -1.89
N GLY A 614 17.38 4.10 -2.09
CA GLY A 614 15.98 3.68 -2.10
C GLY A 614 15.24 3.98 -0.80
N MET A 615 15.91 3.98 0.36
CA MET A 615 15.25 4.26 1.65
C MET A 615 14.78 5.70 1.76
N LEU A 616 15.56 6.65 1.23
CA LEU A 616 15.23 8.07 1.23
C LEU A 616 14.63 8.55 -0.11
N GLY A 617 14.17 7.61 -0.95
CA GLY A 617 13.58 7.93 -2.26
C GLY A 617 12.17 8.55 -2.19
N GLU A 618 11.69 9.05 -3.31
CA GLU A 618 10.43 9.80 -3.43
C GLU A 618 9.17 8.94 -3.64
N GLN A 619 9.29 7.62 -3.66
CA GLN A 619 8.18 6.74 -4.11
C GLN A 619 6.90 6.93 -3.29
N GLY A 620 7.06 7.28 -2.01
CA GLY A 620 5.92 7.52 -1.14
C GLY A 620 5.17 8.80 -1.44
N VAL A 621 5.81 9.85 -1.99
CA VAL A 621 5.12 11.07 -2.44
C VAL A 621 4.51 10.87 -3.83
N GLU A 622 5.20 10.18 -4.74
CA GLU A 622 4.64 9.82 -6.05
C GLU A 622 3.33 9.02 -5.89
N GLY A 623 3.33 8.04 -4.97
CA GLY A 623 2.18 7.21 -4.69
C GLY A 623 0.97 7.94 -4.10
N ILE A 624 1.14 9.08 -3.41
CA ILE A 624 -0.01 9.81 -2.84
C ILE A 624 -0.85 10.50 -3.90
N HIS A 625 -0.32 10.79 -5.10
CA HIS A 625 -1.08 11.48 -6.14
C HIS A 625 -2.33 10.70 -6.56
N ALA A 626 -2.20 9.39 -6.77
CA ALA A 626 -3.34 8.53 -7.10
C ALA A 626 -4.41 8.54 -6.00
N ARG A 627 -3.97 8.60 -4.73
CA ARG A 627 -4.84 8.69 -3.56
C ARG A 627 -5.56 10.04 -3.50
N PHE A 628 -4.84 11.14 -3.70
CA PHE A 628 -5.40 12.50 -3.75
C PHE A 628 -6.40 12.65 -4.90
N ASN A 629 -6.09 12.14 -6.10
CA ASN A 629 -7.01 12.14 -7.23
C ASN A 629 -8.33 11.42 -6.90
N THR A 630 -8.28 10.34 -6.12
CA THR A 630 -9.47 9.62 -5.66
C THR A 630 -10.26 10.46 -4.64
N LEU A 631 -9.58 11.06 -3.68
CA LEU A 631 -10.19 11.94 -2.67
C LEU A 631 -10.85 13.17 -3.33
N GLU A 632 -10.15 13.86 -4.23
CA GLU A 632 -10.67 15.03 -4.92
C GLU A 632 -11.92 14.71 -5.74
N ARG A 633 -11.97 13.56 -6.43
CA ARG A 633 -13.19 13.10 -7.12
C ARG A 633 -14.34 12.89 -6.15
N THR A 634 -14.08 12.26 -5.00
CA THR A 634 -15.07 12.01 -3.95
C THR A 634 -15.66 13.30 -3.37
N TYR A 635 -14.84 14.34 -3.21
CA TYR A 635 -15.25 15.63 -2.65
C TYR A 635 -15.49 16.71 -3.72
N SER A 636 -15.58 16.34 -5.00
CA SER A 636 -15.73 17.25 -6.14
C SER A 636 -17.00 18.11 -6.09
N CYS A 637 -18.04 17.66 -5.39
CA CYS A 637 -19.30 18.40 -5.21
C CYS A 637 -19.19 19.60 -4.26
N MET A 638 -18.07 19.77 -3.55
CA MET A 638 -17.83 20.95 -2.71
C MET A 638 -17.41 22.14 -3.58
N SER A 639 -18.20 23.22 -3.57
CA SER A 639 -17.98 24.42 -4.36
C SER A 639 -16.83 25.29 -3.84
N ASN A 640 -16.71 25.43 -2.51
CA ASN A 640 -15.60 26.16 -1.89
C ASN A 640 -14.32 25.33 -2.01
N ARG A 641 -13.36 25.83 -2.81
CA ARG A 641 -12.10 25.15 -3.11
C ARG A 641 -11.21 24.97 -1.87
N VAL A 642 -11.16 25.97 -0.99
CA VAL A 642 -10.38 25.94 0.26
C VAL A 642 -10.91 24.86 1.20
N GLU A 643 -12.21 24.86 1.45
CA GLU A 643 -12.85 23.84 2.30
C GLU A 643 -12.78 22.44 1.70
N ARG A 644 -12.89 22.33 0.37
CA ARG A 644 -12.71 21.07 -0.36
C ARG A 644 -11.31 20.50 -0.15
N LEU A 645 -10.26 21.31 -0.39
CA LEU A 645 -8.89 20.89 -0.21
C LEU A 645 -8.60 20.52 1.25
N LYS A 646 -9.16 21.29 2.21
CA LYS A 646 -9.05 20.99 3.65
C LYS A 646 -9.69 19.64 3.98
N CYS A 647 -10.85 19.33 3.40
CA CYS A 647 -11.50 18.03 3.56
C CYS A 647 -10.69 16.88 2.96
N VAL A 648 -10.07 17.08 1.79
CA VAL A 648 -9.18 16.11 1.15
C VAL A 648 -8.00 15.77 2.06
N VAL A 649 -7.30 16.78 2.58
CA VAL A 649 -6.16 16.56 3.50
C VAL A 649 -6.60 15.92 4.80
N SER A 650 -7.73 16.35 5.36
CA SER A 650 -8.31 15.75 6.57
C SER A 650 -8.63 14.27 6.38
N GLU A 651 -9.13 13.88 5.20
CA GLU A 651 -9.39 12.48 4.90
C GLU A 651 -8.09 11.70 4.70
N HIS A 652 -7.11 12.26 3.99
CA HIS A 652 -5.76 11.69 3.86
C HIS A 652 -5.12 11.41 5.23
N TRP A 653 -5.29 12.31 6.20
CA TRP A 653 -4.77 12.12 7.55
C TRP A 653 -5.40 10.96 8.31
N ARG A 654 -6.73 10.78 8.21
CA ARG A 654 -7.41 9.60 8.78
C ARG A 654 -6.85 8.32 8.18
N GLN A 655 -6.49 8.40 6.90
CA GLN A 655 -6.02 7.34 6.05
C GLN A 655 -4.56 6.91 6.29
N VAL A 656 -3.76 7.77 6.93
CA VAL A 656 -2.36 7.48 7.33
C VAL A 656 -2.18 7.43 8.85
N CYS A 657 -3.24 7.68 9.63
CA CYS A 657 -3.18 7.63 11.08
C CYS A 657 -2.83 6.20 11.55
N PRO A 658 -1.78 6.02 12.38
CA PRO A 658 -1.35 4.70 12.85
C PRO A 658 -2.47 3.86 13.48
N ALA A 659 -3.33 4.49 14.30
CA ALA A 659 -4.45 3.79 14.94
C ALA A 659 -5.47 3.24 13.94
N ASN A 660 -5.75 3.96 12.84
CA ASN A 660 -6.65 3.47 11.80
C ASN A 660 -6.00 2.40 10.93
N VAL A 661 -4.72 2.57 10.58
CA VAL A 661 -3.96 1.60 9.79
C VAL A 661 -3.87 0.26 10.53
N ALA A 662 -3.67 0.28 11.85
CA ALA A 662 -3.63 -0.92 12.69
C ALA A 662 -4.96 -1.71 12.72
N LEU A 663 -6.08 -1.04 12.44
CA LEU A 663 -7.42 -1.66 12.40
C LEU A 663 -7.79 -2.16 10.99
N GLN A 664 -6.93 -1.99 10.00
CA GLN A 664 -7.21 -2.48 8.65
C GLN A 664 -7.13 -4.01 8.61
N PRO A 665 -8.11 -4.69 7.97
CA PRO A 665 -8.06 -6.13 7.83
C PRO A 665 -6.87 -6.54 6.96
N PRO A 666 -6.14 -7.62 7.30
CA PRO A 666 -4.99 -8.06 6.52
C PRO A 666 -5.41 -8.55 5.14
N VAL A 667 -4.62 -8.20 4.11
CA VAL A 667 -4.82 -8.73 2.76
C VAL A 667 -4.49 -10.22 2.76
N GLN A 668 -5.51 -11.06 2.65
CA GLN A 668 -5.32 -12.49 2.43
C GLN A 668 -4.77 -12.68 1.00
N LYS A 669 -3.45 -12.87 0.88
CA LYS A 669 -2.84 -13.25 -0.39
C LYS A 669 -3.46 -14.58 -0.82
N ARG A 670 -4.16 -14.59 -1.96
CA ARG A 670 -4.58 -15.85 -2.59
C ARG A 670 -3.32 -16.68 -2.82
N THR A 671 -3.21 -17.81 -2.14
CA THR A 671 -2.27 -18.85 -2.55
C THR A 671 -2.62 -19.18 -4.00
N LYS A 672 -1.67 -18.92 -4.92
CA LYS A 672 -1.75 -19.54 -6.23
C LYS A 672 -1.82 -21.03 -5.94
N ARG A 673 -2.93 -21.67 -6.32
CA ARG A 673 -2.93 -23.12 -6.46
C ARG A 673 -1.81 -23.39 -7.44
N ASP A 674 -0.77 -24.08 -6.99
CA ASP A 674 0.15 -24.72 -7.90
C ASP A 674 -0.74 -25.54 -8.85
N LYS A 675 -0.68 -25.16 -10.13
CA LYS A 675 -1.31 -25.94 -11.17
C LYS A 675 -0.41 -27.16 -11.30
N ASP A 676 -0.82 -28.26 -10.69
CA ASP A 676 -0.39 -29.59 -11.10
C ASP A 676 -0.78 -29.83 -12.58
#